data_AF-A0A954REY9-F1
#
_entry.id   AF-A0A954REY9-F1
#
_cell.length_a   1.000
_cell.length_b   1.000
_cell.length_c   1.000
_cell.angle_alpha   90.00
_cell.angle_beta   90.00
_cell.angle_gamma   90.00
#
_symmetry.space_group_name_H-M   'P 1'
#
loop_
_entity.id
_entity.type
_entity.pdbx_description
1 polymer ?
#
loop_
_entity_poly.entity_id
_entity_poly.type
_entity_poly.pdbx_seq_one_letter_code
_entity_poly.pdbx_strand_id
1 'polypeptide(L)'
;PEIAKVAELKSTGFDDYTISTQADQQRIYVLGNSESAARHGVADLLRRWGFRWFAPSPKWHVTPRIQDLSVDLNVTETPRLIERRIWYAYGMSGDDLQPLMQDYQRWAAANRLTLQGLTRTGHSYGNIISRNQEAFAANPELSALLPDGTRDTQRSPNARKFCCSNPRLIELVAEDRRQLLETDRRSIPEAFMVSVDPSDGEGTCHCAECARLGTTTDRVFHLANEVAKRLRKDDPRAWVGLYAYSSHRMPPTIDVEPNVYVQVAMGFNRTPYSLPELVERWSQRVHAIGLREYYGVEAWDWGLPGRARGGRVDYHRTWIPFYADRKLNGINAETNANWGAQALGLYVASQLMWDPKANVDALVDEFLTQLFGDAAETMRGFYAKMEAAPPLRPATLLPMFEDLQVARTQSNDPAVQARLIDLMAYLAYVAEFRQFDLVRSRSADHGDEYYERVESLMNLAWRIRHRDVVHYYALARRLCNAAPLQDNRPEFSLTYKPGPPVWQQGEPLSDAEVSARFEQAMSDLQADGDPTVHFSRYLDPVRVGGEDAGPSQIHATPRDEAAVSRFRSGLLGYLVPAGALTARLEISPTSKPVTIQVFYRDDAIFEQEYRAADRFHPVEIELPRAFEYRVEISGDFTLRVPADTPLIFEASVVRPAWISYSGPHYFYVPKGTRELIVD
;
A
#
# COMPACT_ATOMS: atom_id res chain seq x y z
N PRO A 1 38.79 -10.39 -10.47
CA PRO A 1 39.99 -10.26 -9.60
C PRO A 1 40.15 -11.52 -8.74
N GLU A 2 41.36 -11.90 -8.34
CA GLU A 2 41.57 -13.12 -7.54
C GLU A 2 40.81 -13.06 -6.21
N ILE A 3 40.80 -11.88 -5.56
CA ILE A 3 40.05 -11.67 -4.32
C ILE A 3 38.54 -11.93 -4.47
N ALA A 4 37.95 -11.66 -5.64
CA ALA A 4 36.55 -11.97 -5.91
C ALA A 4 36.29 -13.48 -6.02
N LYS A 5 37.26 -14.25 -6.51
CA LYS A 5 37.16 -15.71 -6.56
C LYS A 5 37.31 -16.32 -5.18
N VAL A 6 38.26 -15.82 -4.39
CA VAL A 6 38.47 -16.25 -2.99
C VAL A 6 37.23 -15.95 -2.15
N ALA A 7 36.54 -14.84 -2.40
CA ALA A 7 35.29 -14.48 -1.75
C ALA A 7 34.05 -15.17 -2.35
N GLU A 8 34.22 -16.07 -3.33
CA GLU A 8 33.14 -16.77 -4.05
C GLU A 8 32.05 -15.84 -4.65
N LEU A 9 32.43 -14.63 -5.06
CA LEU A 9 31.51 -13.65 -5.63
C LEU A 9 30.94 -14.17 -6.97
N LYS A 10 29.61 -14.29 -7.05
CA LYS A 10 28.92 -14.82 -8.23
C LYS A 10 28.82 -13.77 -9.33
N SER A 11 29.49 -14.00 -10.45
CA SER A 11 29.42 -13.11 -11.62
C SER A 11 28.04 -13.09 -12.29
N THR A 12 27.17 -14.06 -12.00
CA THR A 12 25.81 -14.18 -12.56
C THR A 12 24.70 -13.94 -11.54
N GLY A 13 25.04 -13.60 -10.29
CA GLY A 13 24.09 -13.23 -9.26
C GLY A 13 23.41 -11.88 -9.52
N PHE A 14 22.44 -11.50 -8.70
CA PHE A 14 21.74 -10.21 -8.81
C PHE A 14 22.07 -9.36 -7.59
N ASP A 15 22.74 -8.23 -7.82
CA ASP A 15 23.21 -7.33 -6.76
C ASP A 15 24.14 -8.02 -5.72
N ASP A 16 24.89 -9.05 -6.12
CA ASP A 16 25.86 -9.73 -5.25
C ASP A 16 27.09 -8.84 -5.03
N TYR A 17 27.52 -8.69 -3.78
CA TYR A 17 28.76 -8.00 -3.43
C TYR A 17 29.55 -8.71 -2.34
N THR A 18 30.84 -8.38 -2.25
CA THR A 18 31.73 -8.81 -1.18
C THR A 18 32.47 -7.64 -0.58
N ILE A 19 32.69 -7.70 0.74
CA ILE A 19 33.57 -6.81 1.49
C ILE A 19 34.67 -7.68 2.08
N SER A 20 35.91 -7.42 1.68
CA SER A 20 37.07 -8.22 2.07
C SER A 20 38.22 -7.33 2.55
N THR A 21 38.72 -7.60 3.74
CA THR A 21 39.86 -6.91 4.36
C THR A 21 41.16 -7.68 4.12
N GLN A 22 42.20 -6.97 3.69
CA GLN A 22 43.57 -7.50 3.60
C GLN A 22 44.45 -6.70 4.54
N ALA A 23 44.55 -7.20 5.78
CA ALA A 23 45.25 -6.51 6.87
C ALA A 23 46.75 -6.33 6.61
N ASP A 24 47.39 -7.33 5.99
CA ASP A 24 48.79 -7.31 5.57
C ASP A 24 49.10 -6.20 4.55
N GLN A 25 48.12 -5.86 3.70
CA GLN A 25 48.24 -4.82 2.68
C GLN A 25 47.58 -3.49 3.07
N GLN A 26 46.92 -3.42 4.24
CA GLN A 26 46.10 -2.29 4.66
C GLN A 26 45.05 -1.87 3.60
N ARG A 27 44.36 -2.86 3.01
CA ARG A 27 43.35 -2.63 1.97
C ARG A 27 41.99 -3.17 2.37
N ILE A 28 40.95 -2.47 1.94
CA ILE A 28 39.56 -2.92 1.97
C ILE A 28 39.09 -2.98 0.53
N TYR A 29 38.56 -4.13 0.14
CA TYR A 29 37.97 -4.33 -1.18
C TYR A 29 36.45 -4.42 -1.03
N VAL A 30 35.74 -3.57 -1.75
CA VAL A 30 34.29 -3.65 -1.92
C VAL A 30 34.03 -3.92 -3.38
N LEU A 31 33.61 -5.14 -3.70
CA LEU A 31 33.43 -5.59 -5.08
C LEU A 31 31.99 -6.03 -5.28
N GLY A 32 31.32 -5.41 -6.24
CA GLY A 32 30.03 -5.85 -6.74
C GLY A 32 30.16 -6.56 -8.08
N ASN A 33 29.23 -7.46 -8.38
CA ASN A 33 29.12 -8.06 -9.71
C ASN A 33 28.48 -7.12 -10.76
N SER A 34 27.95 -5.97 -10.30
CA SER A 34 27.46 -4.84 -11.09
C SER A 34 27.79 -3.52 -10.38
N GLU A 35 27.59 -2.38 -11.06
CA GLU A 35 27.74 -1.06 -10.44
C GLU A 35 26.75 -0.86 -9.28
N SER A 36 25.50 -1.33 -9.43
CA SER A 36 24.47 -1.33 -8.39
C SER A 36 24.93 -2.12 -7.16
N ALA A 37 25.42 -3.33 -7.36
CA ALA A 37 25.93 -4.19 -6.30
C ALA A 37 27.11 -3.55 -5.55
N ALA A 38 28.02 -2.89 -6.28
CA ALA A 38 29.15 -2.20 -5.66
C ALA A 38 28.67 -1.04 -4.76
N ARG A 39 27.66 -0.28 -5.19
CA ARG A 39 27.03 0.76 -4.35
C ARG A 39 26.37 0.17 -3.11
N HIS A 40 25.69 -0.97 -3.23
CA HIS A 40 25.12 -1.68 -2.08
C HIS A 40 26.20 -2.16 -1.10
N GLY A 41 27.34 -2.66 -1.60
CA GLY A 41 28.47 -3.03 -0.76
C GLY A 41 29.10 -1.85 -0.02
N VAL A 42 29.20 -0.68 -0.66
CA VAL A 42 29.65 0.55 0.01
C VAL A 42 28.66 0.97 1.10
N ALA A 43 27.35 0.90 0.80
CA ALA A 43 26.32 1.20 1.78
C ALA A 43 26.36 0.23 2.97
N ASP A 44 26.56 -1.07 2.74
CA ASP A 44 26.69 -2.07 3.81
C ASP A 44 27.93 -1.82 4.68
N LEU A 45 29.07 -1.49 4.08
CA LEU A 45 30.27 -1.10 4.83
C LEU A 45 30.02 0.12 5.73
N LEU A 46 29.40 1.17 5.19
CA LEU A 46 29.05 2.37 5.98
C LEU A 46 28.05 2.03 7.10
N ARG A 47 27.09 1.14 6.84
CA ARG A 47 26.16 0.65 7.86
C ARG A 47 26.89 -0.12 8.96
N ARG A 48 27.88 -0.95 8.65
CA ARG A 48 28.68 -1.67 9.66
C ARG A 48 29.48 -0.72 10.56
N TRP A 49 29.85 0.45 10.05
CA TRP A 49 30.45 1.53 10.85
C TRP A 49 29.44 2.40 11.62
N GLY A 50 28.13 2.16 11.45
CA GLY A 50 27.07 2.83 12.20
C GLY A 50 26.34 3.93 11.44
N PHE A 51 26.64 4.17 10.16
CA PHE A 51 25.83 5.08 9.35
C PHE A 51 24.44 4.50 9.10
N ARG A 52 23.40 5.33 9.17
CA ARG A 52 22.02 4.93 8.83
C ARG A 52 21.33 5.99 7.97
N TRP A 53 20.50 5.51 7.04
CA TRP A 53 19.61 6.31 6.21
C TRP A 53 18.18 5.87 6.48
N PHE A 54 17.51 6.46 7.47
CA PHE A 54 16.17 6.02 7.85
C PHE A 54 15.08 6.59 6.92
N ALA A 55 15.25 7.82 6.43
CA ALA A 55 14.42 8.45 5.40
C ALA A 55 15.33 9.28 4.45
N PRO A 56 14.82 9.80 3.31
CA PRO A 56 15.61 10.57 2.34
C PRO A 56 16.26 11.83 2.89
N SER A 57 15.51 12.60 3.68
CA SER A 57 15.99 13.87 4.22
C SER A 57 17.23 13.65 5.09
N PRO A 58 18.32 14.43 4.91
CA PRO A 58 19.53 14.33 5.71
C PRO A 58 19.31 14.47 7.23
N LYS A 59 18.22 15.13 7.64
CA LYS A 59 17.82 15.21 9.06
C LYS A 59 17.57 13.83 9.65
N TRP A 60 17.15 12.86 8.84
CA TRP A 60 16.80 11.49 9.23
C TRP A 60 17.95 10.50 9.01
N HIS A 61 19.16 10.98 8.75
CA HIS A 61 20.36 10.16 8.72
C HIS A 61 21.03 10.13 10.09
N VAL A 62 21.79 9.07 10.36
CA VAL A 62 22.70 8.97 11.50
C VAL A 62 24.12 8.86 10.97
N THR A 63 24.96 9.77 11.42
CA THR A 63 26.38 9.85 11.08
C THR A 63 27.20 9.64 12.35
N PRO A 64 27.79 8.45 12.56
CA PRO A 64 28.56 8.15 13.75
C PRO A 64 29.85 8.99 13.78
N ARG A 65 30.27 9.39 14.99
CA ARG A 65 31.61 9.95 15.21
C ARG A 65 32.55 8.83 15.62
N ILE A 66 33.46 8.45 14.73
CA ILE A 66 34.42 7.36 14.93
C ILE A 66 35.81 7.96 15.02
N GLN A 67 36.52 7.73 16.14
CA GLN A 67 37.89 8.20 16.33
C GLN A 67 38.88 7.28 15.60
N ASP A 68 38.77 5.97 15.85
CA ASP A 68 39.62 4.94 15.26
C ASP A 68 38.79 4.04 14.33
N LEU A 69 38.94 4.26 13.02
CA LEU A 69 38.24 3.45 12.02
C LEU A 69 38.95 2.11 11.86
N SER A 70 38.29 1.03 12.26
CA SER A 70 38.77 -0.34 12.05
C SER A 70 37.69 -1.18 11.39
N VAL A 71 38.13 -2.18 10.64
CA VAL A 71 37.26 -3.17 10.00
C VAL A 71 38.04 -4.44 9.77
N ASP A 72 37.44 -5.58 10.13
CA ASP A 72 37.93 -6.91 9.79
C ASP A 72 36.74 -7.73 9.31
N LEU A 73 36.61 -7.86 7.99
CA LEU A 73 35.44 -8.42 7.34
C LEU A 73 35.88 -9.25 6.14
N ASN A 74 35.31 -10.45 6.05
CA ASN A 74 35.31 -11.24 4.83
C ASN A 74 33.90 -11.79 4.63
N VAL A 75 33.05 -10.99 3.99
CA VAL A 75 31.62 -11.26 3.82
C VAL A 75 31.23 -11.16 2.36
N THR A 76 30.34 -12.05 1.93
CA THR A 76 29.70 -12.01 0.62
C THR A 76 28.20 -12.04 0.84
N GLU A 77 27.52 -11.07 0.27
CA GLU A 77 26.11 -10.78 0.50
C GLU A 77 25.34 -10.89 -0.81
N THR A 78 24.16 -11.50 -0.75
CA THR A 78 23.26 -11.70 -1.89
C THR A 78 21.83 -11.41 -1.42
N PRO A 79 21.05 -10.60 -2.15
CA PRO A 79 19.68 -10.32 -1.75
C PRO A 79 18.79 -11.56 -1.88
N ARG A 80 17.77 -11.67 -1.03
CA ARG A 80 16.75 -12.73 -1.18
C ARG A 80 15.72 -12.44 -2.27
N LEU A 81 15.29 -11.19 -2.39
CA LEU A 81 14.44 -10.72 -3.48
C LEU A 81 15.32 -10.03 -4.52
N ILE A 82 15.26 -10.43 -5.78
CA ILE A 82 16.05 -9.87 -6.89
C ILE A 82 15.63 -8.43 -7.21
N GLU A 83 14.32 -8.17 -7.29
CA GLU A 83 13.80 -6.80 -7.44
C GLU A 83 13.27 -6.28 -6.11
N ARG A 84 13.80 -5.13 -5.68
CA ARG A 84 13.44 -4.48 -4.40
C ARG A 84 13.16 -3.02 -4.69
N ARG A 85 12.16 -2.76 -5.53
CA ARG A 85 11.92 -1.43 -6.08
C ARG A 85 10.80 -0.77 -5.30
N ILE A 86 11.09 0.41 -4.77
CA ILE A 86 10.10 1.37 -4.30
C ILE A 86 10.21 2.58 -5.22
N TRP A 87 9.10 3.19 -5.64
CA TRP A 87 9.16 4.32 -6.58
C TRP A 87 7.96 5.26 -6.46
N TYR A 88 8.18 6.54 -6.74
CA TYR A 88 7.13 7.56 -6.70
C TYR A 88 6.29 7.55 -7.97
N ALA A 89 4.99 7.29 -7.85
CA ALA A 89 4.04 7.17 -8.96
C ALA A 89 4.13 8.32 -9.99
N TYR A 90 4.21 9.55 -9.48
CA TYR A 90 4.25 10.78 -10.26
C TYR A 90 5.61 11.48 -10.23
N GLY A 91 6.64 10.82 -9.69
CA GLY A 91 7.91 11.46 -9.38
C GLY A 91 7.73 12.65 -8.42
N MET A 92 8.59 13.65 -8.56
CA MET A 92 8.43 14.98 -7.96
C MET A 92 8.56 16.00 -9.09
N SER A 93 7.69 17.02 -9.14
CA SER A 93 7.67 18.01 -10.23
C SER A 93 8.06 19.38 -9.72
N GLY A 94 8.97 20.05 -10.43
CA GLY A 94 9.52 21.36 -10.06
C GLY A 94 11.03 21.28 -9.90
N ASP A 95 11.74 22.29 -10.43
CA ASP A 95 13.20 22.32 -10.37
C ASP A 95 13.72 22.41 -8.93
N ASP A 96 12.95 23.05 -8.04
CA ASP A 96 13.25 23.17 -6.62
C ASP A 96 13.15 21.84 -5.85
N LEU A 97 12.52 20.81 -6.42
CA LEU A 97 12.40 19.49 -5.79
C LEU A 97 13.42 18.46 -6.29
N GLN A 98 14.21 18.79 -7.32
CA GLN A 98 15.24 17.88 -7.81
C GLN A 98 16.19 17.38 -6.69
N PRO A 99 16.59 18.22 -5.70
CA PRO A 99 17.37 17.74 -4.55
C PRO A 99 16.67 16.65 -3.75
N LEU A 100 15.36 16.75 -3.52
CA LEU A 100 14.60 15.73 -2.77
C LEU A 100 14.57 14.38 -3.51
N MET A 101 14.47 14.41 -4.84
CA MET A 101 14.55 13.19 -5.65
C MET A 101 15.96 12.57 -5.61
N GLN A 102 17.02 13.38 -5.54
CA GLN A 102 18.39 12.88 -5.37
C GLN A 102 18.60 12.26 -3.99
N ASP A 103 18.06 12.88 -2.95
CA ASP A 103 18.06 12.34 -1.59
C ASP A 103 17.29 11.02 -1.52
N TYR A 104 16.14 10.91 -2.19
CA TYR A 104 15.41 9.66 -2.31
C TYR A 104 16.25 8.56 -2.97
N GLN A 105 16.90 8.85 -4.10
CA GLN A 105 17.76 7.90 -4.79
C GLN A 105 18.93 7.45 -3.91
N ARG A 106 19.49 8.35 -3.10
CA ARG A 106 20.54 8.03 -2.12
C ARG A 106 20.02 7.12 -1.02
N TRP A 107 18.86 7.42 -0.45
CA TRP A 107 18.21 6.57 0.56
C TRP A 107 17.92 5.17 0.02
N ALA A 108 17.39 5.07 -1.20
CA ALA A 108 17.07 3.80 -1.81
C ALA A 108 18.34 2.96 -2.07
N ALA A 109 19.41 3.56 -2.61
CA ALA A 109 20.69 2.88 -2.78
C ALA A 109 21.31 2.46 -1.43
N ALA A 110 21.26 3.34 -0.43
CA ALA A 110 21.82 3.09 0.89
C ALA A 110 21.08 1.98 1.67
N ASN A 111 19.79 1.79 1.38
CA ASN A 111 18.98 0.69 1.91
C ASN A 111 18.89 -0.51 0.95
N ARG A 112 19.81 -0.59 -0.02
CA ARG A 112 20.00 -1.73 -0.94
C ARG A 112 18.77 -2.05 -1.80
N LEU A 113 17.96 -1.03 -2.09
CA LEU A 113 16.86 -1.11 -3.04
C LEU A 113 17.36 -1.00 -4.49
N THR A 114 16.54 -1.48 -5.42
CA THR A 114 16.81 -1.40 -6.86
C THR A 114 16.29 -0.07 -7.39
N LEU A 115 17.17 0.82 -7.84
CA LEU A 115 16.79 2.13 -8.41
C LEU A 115 16.16 2.00 -9.81
N GLN A 116 16.75 1.15 -10.65
CA GLN A 116 16.21 0.81 -11.97
C GLN A 116 15.72 -0.63 -11.93
N GLY A 117 14.41 -0.83 -12.12
CA GLY A 117 13.82 -2.18 -12.06
C GLY A 117 14.51 -3.13 -13.04
N LEU A 118 14.96 -4.28 -12.54
CA LEU A 118 15.56 -5.35 -13.35
C LEU A 118 14.49 -6.12 -14.13
N THR A 119 13.25 -6.15 -13.62
CA THR A 119 12.12 -6.77 -14.31
C THR A 119 11.32 -5.71 -15.07
N ARG A 120 10.64 -6.15 -16.14
CA ARG A 120 9.83 -5.29 -17.02
C ARG A 120 8.42 -5.86 -17.12
N THR A 121 7.55 -5.41 -16.24
CA THR A 121 6.11 -5.64 -16.26
C THR A 121 5.41 -4.29 -16.34
N GLY A 122 4.50 -4.10 -17.29
CA GLY A 122 3.90 -2.79 -17.57
C GLY A 122 3.12 -2.79 -18.86
N HIS A 123 1.96 -2.11 -18.89
CA HIS A 123 1.11 -2.03 -20.08
C HIS A 123 1.93 -1.65 -21.32
N SER A 124 1.99 -2.53 -22.32
CA SER A 124 2.90 -2.37 -23.46
C SER A 124 2.20 -2.29 -24.82
N TYR A 125 0.97 -2.78 -24.93
CA TYR A 125 0.24 -2.81 -26.22
C TYR A 125 0.13 -1.44 -26.87
N GLY A 126 -0.25 -0.39 -26.12
CA GLY A 126 -0.34 0.96 -26.67
C GLY A 126 0.97 1.50 -27.23
N ASN A 127 2.10 1.18 -26.60
CA ASN A 127 3.44 1.54 -27.10
C ASN A 127 3.81 0.74 -28.36
N ILE A 128 3.46 -0.55 -28.40
CA ILE A 128 3.66 -1.43 -29.58
C ILE A 128 2.84 -0.90 -30.76
N ILE A 129 1.56 -0.58 -30.54
CA ILE A 129 0.69 0.03 -31.57
C ILE A 129 1.29 1.34 -32.06
N SER A 130 1.73 2.21 -31.14
CA SER A 130 2.28 3.52 -31.48
C SER A 130 3.57 3.45 -32.32
N ARG A 131 4.43 2.44 -32.14
CA ARG A 131 5.61 2.21 -33.00
C ARG A 131 5.29 1.53 -34.32
N ASN A 132 4.15 0.85 -34.43
CA ASN A 132 3.78 0.02 -35.57
C ASN A 132 2.47 0.49 -36.24
N GLN A 133 2.19 1.80 -36.25
CA GLN A 133 0.90 2.36 -36.67
C GLN A 133 0.50 1.94 -38.09
N GLU A 134 1.45 1.96 -39.04
CA GLU A 134 1.21 1.57 -40.43
C GLU A 134 0.78 0.10 -40.56
N ALA A 135 1.41 -0.80 -39.80
CA ALA A 135 1.04 -2.21 -39.78
C ALA A 135 -0.37 -2.42 -39.22
N PHE A 136 -0.74 -1.71 -38.15
CA PHE A 136 -2.09 -1.76 -37.58
C PHE A 136 -3.16 -1.10 -38.47
N ALA A 137 -2.80 -0.07 -39.25
CA ALA A 137 -3.69 0.58 -40.20
C ALA A 137 -3.94 -0.31 -41.43
N ALA A 138 -2.89 -0.92 -41.97
CA ALA A 138 -3.00 -1.82 -43.12
C ALA A 138 -3.66 -3.17 -42.78
N ASN A 139 -3.63 -3.58 -41.50
CA ASN A 139 -4.09 -4.89 -41.05
C ASN A 139 -4.98 -4.78 -39.79
N PRO A 140 -6.25 -4.34 -39.93
CA PRO A 140 -7.17 -4.20 -38.80
C PRO A 140 -7.37 -5.47 -37.97
N GLU A 141 -7.14 -6.65 -38.55
CA GLU A 141 -7.25 -7.96 -37.91
C GLU A 141 -6.18 -8.23 -36.83
N LEU A 142 -5.13 -7.39 -36.76
CA LEU A 142 -4.18 -7.37 -35.63
C LEU A 142 -4.86 -6.90 -34.33
N SER A 143 -5.90 -6.08 -34.46
CA SER A 143 -6.67 -5.55 -33.32
C SER A 143 -7.76 -6.53 -32.90
N ALA A 144 -8.10 -6.50 -31.61
CA ALA A 144 -9.18 -7.29 -31.06
C ALA A 144 -10.50 -7.09 -31.83
N LEU A 145 -11.24 -8.16 -32.05
CA LEU A 145 -12.65 -8.11 -32.46
C LEU A 145 -13.49 -7.80 -31.21
N LEU A 146 -14.27 -6.73 -31.27
CA LEU A 146 -15.17 -6.31 -30.20
C LEU A 146 -16.49 -7.11 -30.23
N PRO A 147 -17.28 -7.11 -29.14
CA PRO A 147 -18.57 -7.81 -29.09
C PRO A 147 -19.57 -7.40 -30.18
N ASP A 148 -19.48 -6.17 -30.67
CA ASP A 148 -20.32 -5.64 -31.75
C ASP A 148 -19.89 -6.11 -33.16
N GLY A 149 -18.86 -6.95 -33.25
CA GLY A 149 -18.32 -7.47 -34.51
C GLY A 149 -17.34 -6.54 -35.22
N THR A 150 -17.02 -5.37 -34.66
CA THR A 150 -16.05 -4.42 -35.24
C THR A 150 -14.62 -4.68 -34.73
N ARG A 151 -13.61 -4.19 -35.46
CA ARG A 151 -12.21 -4.22 -35.00
C ARG A 151 -11.92 -3.00 -34.15
N ASP A 152 -11.19 -3.21 -33.07
CA ASP A 152 -10.78 -2.17 -32.14
C ASP A 152 -9.69 -1.25 -32.71
N THR A 153 -10.07 -0.40 -33.66
CA THR A 153 -9.18 0.51 -34.40
C THR A 153 -9.35 1.98 -34.01
N GLN A 154 -10.47 2.33 -33.38
CA GLN A 154 -10.87 3.72 -33.10
C GLN A 154 -10.49 4.20 -31.70
N ARG A 155 -10.37 3.29 -30.72
CA ARG A 155 -9.98 3.67 -29.35
C ARG A 155 -8.54 4.16 -29.32
N SER A 156 -8.20 4.99 -28.33
CA SER A 156 -6.82 5.40 -28.09
C SER A 156 -5.89 4.19 -27.98
N PRO A 157 -4.65 4.24 -28.50
CA PRO A 157 -3.72 3.11 -28.48
C PRO A 157 -3.59 2.42 -27.11
N ASN A 158 -3.53 3.20 -26.03
CA ASN A 158 -3.40 2.70 -24.66
C ASN A 158 -4.66 2.02 -24.09
N ALA A 159 -5.78 2.01 -24.82
CA ALA A 159 -6.99 1.28 -24.47
C ALA A 159 -7.23 0.06 -25.39
N ARG A 160 -6.56 0.04 -26.55
CA ARG A 160 -6.76 -0.99 -27.58
C ARG A 160 -6.24 -2.36 -27.14
N LYS A 161 -6.96 -3.41 -27.50
CA LYS A 161 -6.59 -4.81 -27.21
C LYS A 161 -6.20 -5.55 -28.48
N PHE A 162 -5.46 -6.64 -28.31
CA PHE A 162 -4.86 -7.45 -29.38
C PHE A 162 -5.68 -8.68 -29.75
N CYS A 163 -5.62 -9.05 -31.03
CA CYS A 163 -6.07 -10.36 -31.49
C CYS A 163 -4.96 -11.41 -31.27
N CYS A 164 -4.86 -11.94 -30.05
CA CYS A 164 -3.73 -12.76 -29.60
C CYS A 164 -3.56 -14.09 -30.37
N SER A 165 -4.58 -14.56 -31.09
CA SER A 165 -4.51 -15.75 -31.95
C SER A 165 -3.98 -15.47 -33.36
N ASN A 166 -3.74 -14.20 -33.73
CA ASN A 166 -3.32 -13.85 -35.08
C ASN A 166 -1.79 -14.06 -35.23
N PRO A 167 -1.32 -14.96 -36.11
CA PRO A 167 0.12 -15.24 -36.26
C PRO A 167 0.92 -14.01 -36.70
N ARG A 168 0.35 -13.13 -37.54
CA ARG A 168 1.00 -11.88 -37.97
C ARG A 168 1.22 -10.92 -36.79
N LEU A 169 0.29 -10.92 -35.83
CA LEU A 169 0.45 -10.12 -34.62
C LEU A 169 1.54 -10.69 -33.72
N ILE A 170 1.56 -12.00 -33.53
CA ILE A 170 2.58 -12.68 -32.70
C ILE A 170 3.98 -12.37 -33.24
N GLU A 171 4.17 -12.45 -34.56
CA GLU A 171 5.43 -12.12 -35.22
C GLU A 171 5.80 -10.64 -35.03
N LEU A 172 4.87 -9.72 -35.28
CA LEU A 172 5.08 -8.29 -35.09
C LEU A 172 5.48 -7.95 -33.66
N VAL A 173 4.77 -8.51 -32.67
CA VAL A 173 5.07 -8.27 -31.25
C VAL A 173 6.43 -8.85 -30.91
N ALA A 174 6.74 -10.09 -31.32
CA ALA A 174 8.04 -10.70 -31.04
C ALA A 174 9.20 -9.86 -31.58
N GLU A 175 9.07 -9.35 -32.80
CA GLU A 175 10.08 -8.51 -33.44
C GLU A 175 10.23 -7.13 -32.75
N ASP A 176 9.12 -6.44 -32.45
CA ASP A 176 9.15 -5.17 -31.72
C ASP A 176 9.77 -5.33 -30.32
N ARG A 177 9.48 -6.45 -29.64
CA ARG A 177 10.06 -6.78 -28.32
C ARG A 177 11.54 -7.13 -28.41
N ARG A 178 11.98 -7.83 -29.46
CA ARG A 178 13.40 -8.12 -29.72
C ARG A 178 14.20 -6.83 -29.91
N GLN A 179 13.71 -5.92 -30.75
CA GLN A 179 14.34 -4.62 -31.00
C GLN A 179 14.39 -3.74 -29.74
N LEU A 180 13.34 -3.77 -28.91
CA LEU A 180 13.34 -3.06 -27.63
C LEU A 180 14.43 -3.62 -26.70
N LEU A 181 14.53 -4.95 -26.57
CA LEU A 181 15.54 -5.57 -25.71
C LEU A 181 16.96 -5.21 -26.16
N GLU A 182 17.22 -5.21 -27.46
CA GLU A 182 18.50 -4.78 -28.04
C GLU A 182 18.79 -3.29 -27.76
N THR A 183 17.76 -2.45 -27.79
CA THR A 183 17.89 -1.02 -27.49
C THR A 183 18.18 -0.78 -26.01
N ASP A 184 17.42 -1.43 -25.12
CA ASP A 184 17.59 -1.33 -23.67
C ASP A 184 18.99 -1.77 -23.26
N ARG A 185 19.58 -2.77 -23.91
CA ARG A 185 20.95 -3.24 -23.63
C ARG A 185 22.04 -2.24 -23.97
N ARG A 186 21.78 -1.25 -24.81
CA ARG A 186 22.75 -0.19 -25.12
C ARG A 186 22.93 0.77 -23.95
N SER A 187 21.89 0.96 -23.14
CA SER A 187 21.91 1.81 -21.95
C SER A 187 22.01 1.04 -20.64
N ILE A 188 21.51 -0.19 -20.61
CA ILE A 188 21.47 -1.09 -19.45
C ILE A 188 21.97 -2.47 -19.90
N PRO A 189 23.29 -2.72 -19.90
CA PRO A 189 23.86 -3.98 -20.40
C PRO A 189 23.29 -5.26 -19.78
N GLU A 190 22.76 -5.17 -18.56
CA GLU A 190 22.15 -6.26 -17.81
C GLU A 190 20.69 -6.55 -18.22
N ALA A 191 20.06 -5.69 -19.03
CA ALA A 191 18.67 -5.83 -19.43
C ALA A 191 18.41 -7.19 -20.11
N PHE A 192 17.37 -7.88 -19.63
CA PHE A 192 17.05 -9.25 -20.06
C PHE A 192 15.55 -9.51 -20.24
N MET A 193 14.68 -8.55 -19.89
CA MET A 193 13.24 -8.75 -19.88
C MET A 193 12.52 -7.62 -20.63
N VAL A 194 11.42 -7.95 -21.31
CA VAL A 194 10.52 -6.99 -21.97
C VAL A 194 9.06 -7.30 -21.60
N SER A 195 8.24 -6.25 -21.49
CA SER A 195 6.83 -6.43 -21.17
C SER A 195 5.98 -6.72 -22.40
N VAL A 196 5.05 -7.67 -22.27
CA VAL A 196 3.94 -7.94 -23.20
C VAL A 196 2.57 -7.75 -22.55
N ASP A 197 2.52 -7.08 -21.40
CA ASP A 197 1.26 -6.87 -20.68
C ASP A 197 0.23 -6.08 -21.54
N PRO A 198 -1.05 -6.47 -21.51
CA PRO A 198 -2.11 -5.75 -22.21
C PRO A 198 -2.15 -4.25 -21.87
N SER A 199 -2.71 -3.46 -22.78
CA SER A 199 -3.17 -2.09 -22.49
C SER A 199 -4.06 -2.08 -21.24
N ASP A 200 -4.00 -1.01 -20.44
CA ASP A 200 -4.80 -0.89 -19.21
C ASP A 200 -6.32 -0.97 -19.50
N GLY A 201 -7.08 -1.32 -18.46
CA GLY A 201 -8.53 -1.50 -18.52
C GLY A 201 -8.97 -2.85 -19.07
N GLU A 202 -10.28 -3.10 -18.99
CA GLU A 202 -10.90 -4.37 -19.37
C GLU A 202 -10.93 -4.59 -20.90
N GLY A 203 -11.30 -5.81 -21.32
CA GLY A 203 -11.51 -6.19 -22.71
C GLY A 203 -10.63 -7.32 -23.21
N THR A 204 -11.06 -7.97 -24.28
CA THR A 204 -10.40 -9.10 -24.95
C THR A 204 -10.88 -9.20 -26.40
N CYS A 205 -10.24 -10.04 -27.21
CA CYS A 205 -10.69 -10.32 -28.58
C CYS A 205 -11.77 -11.41 -28.59
N HIS A 206 -12.86 -11.18 -29.32
CA HIS A 206 -14.01 -12.08 -29.43
C HIS A 206 -14.05 -12.89 -30.74
N CYS A 207 -12.98 -12.89 -31.54
CA CYS A 207 -12.94 -13.71 -32.76
C CYS A 207 -12.93 -15.21 -32.43
N ALA A 208 -13.39 -16.05 -33.37
CA ALA A 208 -13.51 -17.49 -33.18
C ALA A 208 -12.17 -18.16 -32.77
N GLU A 209 -11.05 -17.72 -33.33
CA GLU A 209 -9.74 -18.27 -32.99
C GLU A 209 -9.28 -17.90 -31.58
N CYS A 210 -9.45 -16.64 -31.14
CA CYS A 210 -9.20 -16.24 -29.76
C CYS A 210 -10.13 -16.96 -28.78
N ALA A 211 -11.39 -17.20 -29.16
CA ALA A 211 -12.32 -17.95 -28.34
C ALA A 211 -11.84 -19.40 -28.08
N ARG A 212 -11.22 -20.03 -29.09
CA ARG A 212 -10.63 -21.38 -28.95
C ARG A 212 -9.40 -21.43 -28.03
N LEU A 213 -8.70 -20.32 -27.83
CA LEU A 213 -7.58 -20.25 -26.87
C LEU A 213 -8.05 -20.33 -25.42
N GLY A 214 -9.35 -20.14 -25.14
CA GLY A 214 -9.91 -20.25 -23.79
C GLY A 214 -10.22 -18.89 -23.15
N THR A 215 -9.88 -18.76 -21.87
CA THR A 215 -10.19 -17.58 -21.05
C THR A 215 -9.42 -16.34 -21.51
N THR A 216 -9.77 -15.16 -20.98
CA THR A 216 -9.00 -13.94 -21.25
C THR A 216 -7.54 -14.08 -20.82
N THR A 217 -7.27 -14.71 -19.66
CA THR A 217 -5.90 -15.00 -19.25
C THR A 217 -5.20 -15.91 -20.26
N ASP A 218 -5.85 -16.99 -20.70
CA ASP A 218 -5.22 -17.93 -21.65
C ASP A 218 -4.82 -17.24 -22.96
N ARG A 219 -5.63 -16.30 -23.46
CA ARG A 219 -5.30 -15.51 -24.66
C ARG A 219 -4.06 -14.63 -24.45
N VAL A 220 -3.98 -13.95 -23.30
CA VAL A 220 -2.84 -13.09 -22.96
C VAL A 220 -1.57 -13.93 -22.80
N PHE A 221 -1.66 -15.04 -22.07
CA PHE A 221 -0.53 -15.93 -21.84
C PHE A 221 -0.12 -16.73 -23.07
N HIS A 222 -1.05 -17.00 -24.01
CA HIS A 222 -0.70 -17.55 -25.31
C HIS A 222 0.25 -16.62 -26.07
N LEU A 223 -0.07 -15.32 -26.17
CA LEU A 223 0.82 -14.35 -26.78
C LEU A 223 2.16 -14.27 -26.03
N ALA A 224 2.13 -14.22 -24.70
CA ALA A 224 3.34 -14.16 -23.89
C ALA A 224 4.25 -15.38 -24.11
N ASN A 225 3.69 -16.59 -24.11
CA ASN A 225 4.42 -17.83 -24.39
C ASN A 225 5.04 -17.82 -25.79
N GLU A 226 4.29 -17.43 -26.81
CA GLU A 226 4.78 -17.44 -28.19
C GLU A 226 5.89 -16.40 -28.43
N VAL A 227 5.82 -15.24 -27.78
CA VAL A 227 6.90 -14.24 -27.78
C VAL A 227 8.10 -14.74 -26.99
N ALA A 228 7.88 -15.31 -25.80
CA ALA A 228 8.93 -15.82 -24.94
C ALA A 228 9.78 -16.92 -25.62
N LYS A 229 9.13 -17.86 -26.32
CA LYS A 229 9.80 -18.89 -27.14
C LYS A 229 10.66 -18.28 -28.25
N ARG A 230 10.13 -17.27 -28.96
CA ARG A 230 10.84 -16.64 -30.09
C ARG A 230 12.07 -15.89 -29.64
N LEU A 231 11.94 -15.04 -28.62
CA LEU A 231 13.08 -14.30 -28.06
C LEU A 231 14.17 -15.25 -27.55
N ARG A 232 13.80 -16.39 -26.97
CA ARG A 232 14.76 -17.37 -26.46
C ARG A 232 15.56 -18.12 -27.52
N LYS A 233 15.06 -18.20 -28.76
CA LYS A 233 15.81 -18.82 -29.86
C LYS A 233 17.06 -18.01 -30.20
N ASP A 234 16.93 -16.69 -30.14
CA ASP A 234 18.02 -15.76 -30.48
C ASP A 234 18.85 -15.40 -29.25
N ASP A 235 18.22 -15.37 -28.07
CA ASP A 235 18.87 -15.04 -26.80
C ASP A 235 18.35 -15.90 -25.64
N PRO A 236 19.14 -16.90 -25.18
CA PRO A 236 18.76 -17.76 -24.06
C PRO A 236 18.46 -17.02 -22.75
N ARG A 237 18.95 -15.77 -22.59
CA ARG A 237 18.73 -14.92 -21.42
C ARG A 237 17.45 -14.10 -21.51
N ALA A 238 16.73 -14.09 -22.62
CA ALA A 238 15.56 -13.23 -22.79
C ALA A 238 14.33 -13.74 -22.02
N TRP A 239 13.64 -12.82 -21.34
CA TRP A 239 12.41 -13.04 -20.59
C TRP A 239 11.28 -12.13 -21.05
N VAL A 240 10.06 -12.57 -20.81
CA VAL A 240 8.84 -11.81 -21.05
C VAL A 240 8.14 -11.55 -19.72
N GLY A 241 7.80 -10.30 -19.43
CA GLY A 241 7.08 -9.90 -18.22
C GLY A 241 5.65 -9.47 -18.49
N LEU A 242 4.75 -9.75 -17.54
CA LEU A 242 3.39 -9.20 -17.52
C LEU A 242 2.81 -9.15 -16.11
N TYR A 243 1.70 -8.43 -15.94
CA TYR A 243 0.95 -8.42 -14.69
C TYR A 243 -0.07 -9.56 -14.66
N ALA A 244 -0.38 -10.05 -13.45
CA ALA A 244 -1.65 -10.68 -13.16
C ALA A 244 -2.61 -9.60 -12.62
N TYR A 245 -3.36 -8.97 -13.53
CA TYR A 245 -4.13 -7.77 -13.27
C TYR A 245 -5.41 -7.71 -14.11
N SER A 246 -6.41 -6.97 -13.64
CA SER A 246 -7.66 -6.72 -14.38
C SER A 246 -8.29 -8.01 -14.96
N SER A 247 -8.56 -8.06 -16.25
CA SER A 247 -9.24 -9.16 -16.96
C SER A 247 -8.41 -10.43 -17.13
N HIS A 248 -7.09 -10.39 -16.89
CA HIS A 248 -6.17 -11.53 -16.95
C HIS A 248 -5.53 -11.84 -15.59
N ARG A 249 -6.25 -11.54 -14.50
CA ARG A 249 -5.77 -11.69 -13.11
C ARG A 249 -5.74 -13.13 -12.58
N MET A 250 -6.64 -13.98 -13.06
CA MET A 250 -6.68 -15.40 -12.70
C MET A 250 -5.53 -16.16 -13.38
N PRO A 251 -4.89 -17.16 -12.74
CA PRO A 251 -3.90 -17.99 -13.41
C PRO A 251 -4.46 -18.68 -14.67
N PRO A 252 -3.64 -18.86 -15.73
CA PRO A 252 -4.09 -19.48 -16.96
C PRO A 252 -4.40 -20.96 -16.75
N THR A 253 -5.25 -21.50 -17.61
CA THR A 253 -5.50 -22.94 -17.73
C THR A 253 -4.45 -23.64 -18.58
N ILE A 254 -3.78 -22.91 -19.47
CA ILE A 254 -2.64 -23.39 -20.26
C ILE A 254 -1.32 -23.38 -19.47
N ASP A 255 -0.35 -24.17 -19.94
CA ASP A 255 1.02 -24.14 -19.41
C ASP A 255 1.70 -22.80 -19.73
N VAL A 256 2.53 -22.32 -18.80
CA VAL A 256 3.27 -21.06 -18.94
C VAL A 256 4.74 -21.36 -19.25
N GLU A 257 5.31 -20.66 -20.23
CA GLU A 257 6.71 -20.86 -20.62
C GLU A 257 7.68 -20.53 -19.47
N PRO A 258 8.80 -21.26 -19.31
CA PRO A 258 9.72 -21.06 -18.19
C PRO A 258 10.38 -19.69 -18.09
N ASN A 259 10.40 -18.91 -19.19
CA ASN A 259 10.94 -17.54 -19.23
C ASN A 259 9.85 -16.45 -19.26
N VAL A 260 8.65 -16.77 -18.76
CA VAL A 260 7.59 -15.79 -18.49
C VAL A 260 7.60 -15.43 -17.00
N TYR A 261 7.67 -14.13 -16.73
CA TYR A 261 7.67 -13.55 -15.39
C TYR A 261 6.35 -12.83 -15.12
N VAL A 262 5.76 -13.11 -13.96
CA VAL A 262 4.46 -12.52 -13.59
C VAL A 262 4.57 -11.70 -12.32
N GLN A 263 4.12 -10.45 -12.36
CA GLN A 263 3.88 -9.66 -11.16
C GLN A 263 2.40 -9.66 -10.77
N VAL A 264 2.07 -10.18 -9.59
CA VAL A 264 0.70 -10.15 -9.07
C VAL A 264 0.39 -8.76 -8.53
N ALA A 265 -0.64 -8.11 -9.08
CA ALA A 265 -1.03 -6.77 -8.64
C ALA A 265 -1.80 -6.84 -7.31
N MET A 266 -1.34 -6.10 -6.29
CA MET A 266 -1.89 -6.16 -4.92
C MET A 266 -3.06 -5.18 -4.67
N GLY A 267 -3.45 -4.44 -5.70
CA GLY A 267 -4.63 -3.58 -5.75
C GLY A 267 -5.70 -4.14 -6.68
N PHE A 268 -6.91 -3.56 -6.61
CA PHE A 268 -8.04 -3.85 -7.52
C PHE A 268 -8.42 -5.33 -7.62
N ASN A 269 -8.31 -6.08 -6.53
CA ASN A 269 -8.65 -7.49 -6.52
C ASN A 269 -10.17 -7.68 -6.54
N ARG A 270 -10.73 -8.05 -7.70
CA ARG A 270 -12.14 -8.40 -7.89
C ARG A 270 -12.37 -9.91 -8.02
N THR A 271 -11.38 -10.72 -7.68
CA THR A 271 -11.48 -12.19 -7.73
C THR A 271 -12.15 -12.73 -6.46
N PRO A 272 -12.67 -13.97 -6.46
CA PRO A 272 -13.19 -14.59 -5.24
C PRO A 272 -12.10 -14.97 -4.23
N TYR A 273 -10.82 -14.78 -4.56
CA TYR A 273 -9.69 -15.17 -3.72
C TYR A 273 -9.10 -13.96 -3.00
N SER A 274 -8.63 -14.16 -1.77
CA SER A 274 -7.76 -13.21 -1.10
C SER A 274 -6.43 -13.03 -1.85
N LEU A 275 -5.71 -11.95 -1.58
CA LEU A 275 -4.40 -11.70 -2.20
C LEU A 275 -3.39 -12.84 -1.92
N PRO A 276 -3.26 -13.36 -0.68
CA PRO A 276 -2.36 -14.48 -0.40
C PRO A 276 -2.73 -15.75 -1.16
N GLU A 277 -4.02 -16.09 -1.26
CA GLU A 277 -4.48 -17.24 -2.04
C GLU A 277 -4.20 -17.07 -3.53
N LEU A 278 -4.38 -15.85 -4.05
CA LEU A 278 -4.07 -15.56 -5.45
C LEU A 278 -2.57 -15.73 -5.74
N VAL A 279 -1.70 -15.23 -4.84
CA VAL A 279 -0.25 -15.40 -4.94
C VAL A 279 0.14 -16.88 -4.89
N GLU A 280 -0.43 -17.66 -3.97
CA GLU A 280 -0.20 -19.11 -3.87
C GLU A 280 -0.56 -19.81 -5.18
N ARG A 281 -1.76 -19.53 -5.73
CA ARG A 281 -2.22 -20.10 -6.99
C ARG A 281 -1.32 -19.74 -8.16
N TRP A 282 -0.83 -18.51 -8.22
CA TRP A 282 0.12 -18.09 -9.26
C TRP A 282 1.49 -18.76 -9.09
N SER A 283 1.99 -18.88 -7.86
CA SER A 283 3.29 -19.51 -7.57
C SER A 283 3.37 -20.96 -8.04
N GLN A 284 2.22 -21.64 -8.15
CA GLN A 284 2.11 -23.01 -8.66
C GLN A 284 2.03 -23.10 -10.19
N ARG A 285 1.87 -21.96 -10.90
CA ARG A 285 1.67 -21.90 -12.35
C ARG A 285 2.83 -21.28 -13.12
N VAL A 286 3.77 -20.61 -12.44
CA VAL A 286 4.89 -19.92 -13.09
C VAL A 286 6.21 -20.25 -12.42
N HIS A 287 7.29 -20.11 -13.18
CA HIS A 287 8.65 -20.38 -12.70
C HIS A 287 9.29 -19.19 -11.98
N ALA A 288 8.81 -17.96 -12.25
CA ALA A 288 9.28 -16.74 -11.61
C ALA A 288 8.13 -15.77 -11.42
N ILE A 289 8.04 -15.22 -10.21
CA ILE A 289 6.89 -14.43 -9.76
C ILE A 289 7.36 -13.31 -8.83
N GLY A 290 6.72 -12.15 -8.94
CA GLY A 290 6.87 -11.03 -8.02
C GLY A 290 5.55 -10.34 -7.74
N LEU A 291 5.63 -9.19 -7.07
CA LEU A 291 4.48 -8.38 -6.71
C LEU A 291 4.55 -7.00 -7.36
N ARG A 292 3.41 -6.56 -7.91
CA ARG A 292 3.13 -5.15 -8.14
C ARG A 292 2.37 -4.64 -6.93
N GLU A 293 3.10 -4.00 -6.03
CA GLU A 293 2.60 -3.54 -4.74
C GLU A 293 2.24 -2.05 -4.78
N TYR A 294 1.35 -1.64 -3.89
CA TYR A 294 0.88 -0.27 -3.72
C TYR A 294 1.08 0.13 -2.26
N TYR A 295 2.30 0.55 -1.94
CA TYR A 295 2.66 1.03 -0.61
C TYR A 295 2.03 2.39 -0.32
N GLY A 296 1.97 3.26 -1.31
CA GLY A 296 1.23 4.51 -1.25
C GLY A 296 0.61 4.82 -2.60
N VAL A 297 -0.66 5.22 -2.59
CA VAL A 297 -1.38 5.78 -3.72
C VAL A 297 -2.17 6.96 -3.18
N GLU A 298 -1.78 8.17 -3.56
CA GLU A 298 -2.36 9.42 -3.03
C GLU A 298 -3.90 9.43 -3.06
N ALA A 299 -4.48 8.89 -4.14
CA ALA A 299 -5.93 8.84 -4.31
C ALA A 299 -6.65 7.93 -3.30
N TRP A 300 -5.93 7.07 -2.58
CA TRP A 300 -6.46 6.13 -1.59
C TRP A 300 -6.10 6.56 -0.18
N ASP A 301 -4.82 6.90 0.05
CA ASP A 301 -4.32 7.15 1.40
C ASP A 301 -4.23 8.63 1.78
N TRP A 302 -4.14 9.55 0.82
CA TRP A 302 -4.00 10.99 1.04
C TRP A 302 -2.84 11.37 1.99
N GLY A 303 -1.80 10.52 2.09
CA GLY A 303 -0.72 10.70 3.06
C GLY A 303 -1.16 10.63 4.53
N LEU A 304 -2.36 10.14 4.83
CA LEU A 304 -2.92 10.13 6.19
C LEU A 304 -2.34 8.99 7.05
N PRO A 305 -2.35 9.15 8.39
CA PRO A 305 -1.75 8.19 9.32
C PRO A 305 -2.34 6.79 9.11
N GLY A 306 -1.46 5.80 8.94
CA GLY A 306 -1.82 4.39 8.83
C GLY A 306 -2.62 4.02 7.58
N ARG A 307 -3.00 4.94 6.69
CA ARG A 307 -3.73 4.59 5.45
C ARG A 307 -2.82 4.00 4.37
N ALA A 308 -1.61 4.54 4.24
CA ALA A 308 -0.59 4.02 3.33
C ALA A 308 -0.06 2.67 3.84
N ARG A 309 -0.17 1.60 3.04
CA ARG A 309 0.37 0.27 3.40
C ARG A 309 1.88 0.31 3.66
N GLY A 310 2.59 1.18 2.95
CA GLY A 310 4.03 1.39 3.08
C GLY A 310 4.47 1.80 4.49
N GLY A 311 3.60 2.50 5.23
CA GLY A 311 3.87 2.92 6.61
C GLY A 311 3.59 1.87 7.68
N ARG A 312 2.96 0.74 7.36
CA ARG A 312 2.51 -0.27 8.33
C ARG A 312 3.60 -1.33 8.57
N VAL A 313 4.25 -1.30 9.72
CA VAL A 313 5.28 -2.26 10.11
C VAL A 313 4.74 -3.69 10.14
N ASP A 314 3.55 -3.89 10.71
CA ASP A 314 2.96 -5.24 10.86
C ASP A 314 2.54 -5.85 9.52
N TYR A 315 2.19 -5.02 8.55
CA TYR A 315 1.97 -5.46 7.17
C TYR A 315 3.25 -6.07 6.60
N HIS A 316 4.38 -5.36 6.69
CA HIS A 316 5.65 -5.83 6.15
C HIS A 316 6.18 -7.05 6.90
N ARG A 317 6.07 -7.05 8.23
CA ARG A 317 6.43 -8.17 9.12
C ARG A 317 5.72 -9.45 8.70
N THR A 318 4.44 -9.35 8.35
CA THR A 318 3.62 -10.51 7.98
C THR A 318 3.89 -10.96 6.56
N TRP A 319 3.87 -10.03 5.61
CA TRP A 319 3.66 -10.39 4.21
C TRP A 319 4.97 -10.57 3.42
N ILE A 320 6.01 -9.78 3.68
CA ILE A 320 7.29 -9.93 2.96
C ILE A 320 7.89 -11.33 3.17
N PRO A 321 7.98 -11.87 4.41
CA PRO A 321 8.48 -13.23 4.63
C PRO A 321 7.57 -14.29 3.99
N PHE A 322 6.24 -14.14 4.14
CA PHE A 322 5.25 -15.05 3.54
C PHE A 322 5.41 -15.19 2.02
N TYR A 323 5.70 -14.09 1.33
CA TYR A 323 5.93 -14.08 -0.12
C TYR A 323 7.30 -14.66 -0.48
N ALA A 324 8.36 -14.30 0.26
CA ALA A 324 9.70 -14.83 0.03
C ALA A 324 9.76 -16.37 0.16
N ASP A 325 9.07 -16.94 1.15
CA ASP A 325 9.00 -18.40 1.34
C ASP A 325 8.32 -19.14 0.18
N ARG A 326 7.52 -18.43 -0.64
CA ARG A 326 6.87 -18.95 -1.85
C ARG A 326 7.69 -18.74 -3.12
N LYS A 327 8.99 -18.47 -2.97
CA LYS A 327 9.94 -18.22 -4.06
C LYS A 327 9.55 -16.99 -4.92
N LEU A 328 8.75 -16.07 -4.38
CA LEU A 328 8.63 -14.75 -5.00
C LEU A 328 9.99 -14.06 -4.89
N ASN A 329 10.44 -13.50 -6.01
CA ASN A 329 11.77 -12.95 -6.15
C ASN A 329 11.76 -11.46 -6.47
N GLY A 330 10.62 -10.77 -6.35
CA GLY A 330 10.55 -9.34 -6.62
C GLY A 330 9.37 -8.65 -5.95
N ILE A 331 9.62 -7.46 -5.39
CA ILE A 331 8.59 -6.49 -5.02
C ILE A 331 8.88 -5.20 -5.78
N ASN A 332 7.89 -4.77 -6.55
CA ASN A 332 7.89 -3.49 -7.23
C ASN A 332 6.70 -2.68 -6.68
N ALA A 333 7.02 -1.79 -5.74
CA ALA A 333 6.06 -1.05 -4.95
C ALA A 333 5.96 0.42 -5.40
N GLU A 334 4.77 0.79 -5.83
CA GLU A 334 4.38 2.19 -6.01
C GLU A 334 4.18 2.86 -4.65
N THR A 335 4.70 4.08 -4.50
CA THR A 335 4.50 4.92 -3.31
C THR A 335 4.54 6.41 -3.64
N ASN A 336 4.56 7.22 -2.59
CA ASN A 336 4.54 8.66 -2.56
C ASN A 336 5.61 9.17 -1.58
N ALA A 337 5.99 10.44 -1.70
CA ALA A 337 6.88 11.14 -0.76
C ALA A 337 6.19 11.52 0.57
N ASN A 338 5.20 10.75 1.03
CA ASN A 338 4.47 10.99 2.29
C ASN A 338 5.30 10.45 3.49
N TRP A 339 6.54 10.91 3.69
CA TRP A 339 7.45 10.32 4.69
C TRP A 339 7.02 10.54 6.13
N GLY A 340 6.20 11.57 6.42
CA GLY A 340 5.61 11.76 7.74
C GLY A 340 4.81 10.54 8.19
N ALA A 341 4.10 9.91 7.26
CA ALA A 341 3.28 8.72 7.51
C ALA A 341 4.03 7.39 7.33
N GLN A 342 5.13 7.38 6.56
CA GLN A 342 5.67 6.15 5.99
C GLN A 342 7.11 5.81 6.38
N ALA A 343 7.87 6.73 7.00
CA ALA A 343 9.31 6.55 7.20
C ALA A 343 9.70 5.24 7.91
N LEU A 344 9.07 4.93 9.04
CA LEU A 344 9.35 3.70 9.79
C LEU A 344 9.01 2.45 8.98
N GLY A 345 7.81 2.39 8.39
CA GLY A 345 7.37 1.24 7.61
C GLY A 345 8.22 1.00 6.36
N LEU A 346 8.60 2.05 5.63
CA LEU A 346 9.45 1.93 4.44
C LEU A 346 10.90 1.57 4.80
N TYR A 347 11.41 2.03 5.94
CA TYR A 347 12.69 1.54 6.46
C TYR A 347 12.63 0.03 6.72
N VAL A 348 11.65 -0.43 7.48
CA VAL A 348 11.46 -1.86 7.78
C VAL A 348 11.29 -2.67 6.50
N ALA A 349 10.45 -2.21 5.56
CA ALA A 349 10.23 -2.86 4.28
C ALA A 349 11.55 -3.01 3.50
N SER A 350 12.37 -1.96 3.45
CA SER A 350 13.65 -1.99 2.73
C SER A 350 14.62 -3.04 3.29
N GLN A 351 14.67 -3.21 4.61
CA GLN A 351 15.51 -4.22 5.24
C GLN A 351 14.97 -5.64 5.01
N LEU A 352 13.65 -5.83 5.14
CA LEU A 352 13.01 -7.12 4.88
C LEU A 352 13.06 -7.55 3.41
N MET A 353 13.07 -6.60 2.47
CA MET A 353 13.26 -6.90 1.06
C MET A 353 14.67 -7.44 0.76
N TRP A 354 15.67 -7.03 1.54
CA TRP A 354 17.02 -7.60 1.47
C TRP A 354 17.10 -8.96 2.18
N ASP A 355 16.69 -8.98 3.45
CA ASP A 355 16.63 -10.17 4.30
C ASP A 355 15.23 -10.31 4.94
N PRO A 356 14.35 -11.16 4.36
CA PRO A 356 13.01 -11.40 4.88
C PRO A 356 12.98 -12.05 6.28
N LYS A 357 14.13 -12.47 6.82
CA LYS A 357 14.24 -13.02 8.19
C LYS A 357 14.76 -12.01 9.21
N ALA A 358 15.00 -10.76 8.81
CA ALA A 358 15.46 -9.72 9.71
C ALA A 358 14.48 -9.53 10.89
N ASN A 359 15.03 -9.31 12.08
CA ASN A 359 14.24 -9.06 13.29
C ASN A 359 13.59 -7.68 13.22
N VAL A 360 12.28 -7.64 12.96
CA VAL A 360 11.53 -6.40 12.80
C VAL A 360 11.51 -5.57 14.08
N ASP A 361 11.42 -6.18 15.27
CA ASP A 361 11.44 -5.43 16.53
C ASP A 361 12.77 -4.72 16.72
N ALA A 362 13.89 -5.39 16.40
CA ALA A 362 15.21 -4.78 16.44
C ALA A 362 15.35 -3.61 15.43
N LEU A 363 14.72 -3.70 14.26
CA LEU A 363 14.72 -2.61 13.27
C LEU A 363 13.91 -1.40 13.74
N VAL A 364 12.76 -1.63 14.38
CA VAL A 364 11.93 -0.58 14.97
C VAL A 364 12.68 0.07 16.15
N ASP A 365 13.27 -0.73 17.02
CA ASP A 365 14.06 -0.24 18.16
C ASP A 365 15.26 0.58 17.70
N GLU A 366 15.96 0.12 16.66
CA GLU A 366 17.06 0.85 16.04
C GLU A 366 16.60 2.21 15.49
N PHE A 367 15.50 2.22 14.73
CA PHE A 367 14.92 3.45 14.17
C PHE A 367 14.58 4.44 15.29
N LEU A 368 13.84 4.01 16.30
CA LEU A 368 13.35 4.88 17.37
C LEU A 368 14.50 5.39 18.24
N THR A 369 15.39 4.49 18.67
CA THR A 369 16.49 4.85 19.58
C THR A 369 17.49 5.78 18.90
N GLN A 370 17.89 5.49 17.65
CA GLN A 370 18.88 6.33 16.99
C GLN A 370 18.32 7.67 16.48
N LEU A 371 17.02 7.75 16.19
CA LEU A 371 16.41 9.00 15.72
C LEU A 371 15.90 9.91 16.84
N PHE A 372 15.51 9.35 17.99
CA PHE A 372 14.83 10.11 19.04
C PHE A 372 15.48 10.03 20.42
N GLY A 373 16.46 9.14 20.62
CA GLY A 373 17.21 9.05 21.88
C GLY A 373 16.27 8.88 23.09
N ASP A 374 16.36 9.80 24.04
CA ASP A 374 15.54 9.80 25.26
C ASP A 374 14.02 9.86 25.00
N ALA A 375 13.60 10.34 23.82
CA ALA A 375 12.20 10.37 23.41
C ALA A 375 11.71 9.09 22.71
N ALA A 376 12.56 8.06 22.57
CA ALA A 376 12.25 6.87 21.77
C ALA A 376 10.98 6.14 22.20
N GLU A 377 10.70 6.02 23.51
CA GLU A 377 9.51 5.32 24.00
C GLU A 377 8.22 6.11 23.73
N THR A 378 8.23 7.43 23.92
CA THR A 378 7.11 8.30 23.54
C THR A 378 6.85 8.19 22.04
N MET A 379 7.91 8.19 21.23
CA MET A 379 7.81 8.05 19.78
C MET A 379 7.33 6.67 19.35
N ARG A 380 7.62 5.61 20.10
CA ARG A 380 7.02 4.28 19.89
C ARG A 380 5.50 4.35 19.98
N GLY A 381 4.99 5.03 21.02
CA GLY A 381 3.57 5.29 21.19
C GLY A 381 2.97 6.09 20.03
N PHE A 382 3.67 7.14 19.57
CA PHE A 382 3.25 7.95 18.42
C PHE A 382 3.11 7.13 17.14
N TYR A 383 4.14 6.36 16.77
CA TYR A 383 4.12 5.53 15.55
C TYR A 383 3.06 4.42 15.63
N ALA A 384 2.84 3.82 16.80
CA ALA A 384 1.77 2.83 16.99
C ALA A 384 0.37 3.44 16.78
N LYS A 385 0.14 4.68 17.26
CA LYS A 385 -1.12 5.41 17.02
C LYS A 385 -1.30 5.75 15.54
N MET A 386 -0.24 6.13 14.84
CA MET A 386 -0.30 6.36 13.40
C MET A 386 -0.64 5.07 12.64
N GLU A 387 0.02 3.95 12.95
CA GLU A 387 -0.17 2.67 12.26
C GLU A 387 -1.59 2.11 12.41
N ALA A 388 -2.26 2.39 13.53
CA ALA A 388 -3.66 2.02 13.78
C ALA A 388 -4.67 2.60 12.78
N ALA A 389 -4.24 3.47 11.87
CA ALA A 389 -5.07 4.12 10.86
C ALA A 389 -6.29 4.83 11.45
N PRO A 390 -6.09 5.72 12.44
CA PRO A 390 -7.19 6.29 13.20
C PRO A 390 -8.10 7.13 12.30
N PRO A 391 -9.41 7.18 12.61
CA PRO A 391 -10.28 8.22 12.05
C PRO A 391 -9.74 9.61 12.40
N LEU A 392 -10.03 10.61 11.58
CA LEU A 392 -9.56 11.98 11.78
C LEU A 392 -10.47 12.73 12.76
N ARG A 393 -10.46 12.35 14.04
CA ARG A 393 -11.24 12.99 15.11
C ARG A 393 -10.34 13.54 16.21
N PRO A 394 -10.77 14.55 16.98
CA PRO A 394 -9.98 15.06 18.09
C PRO A 394 -9.51 13.98 19.06
N ALA A 395 -10.41 13.05 19.42
CA ALA A 395 -10.12 11.94 20.34
C ALA A 395 -8.94 11.04 19.94
N THR A 396 -8.68 10.93 18.64
CA THR A 396 -7.63 10.08 18.08
C THR A 396 -6.42 10.87 17.60
N LEU A 397 -6.62 12.13 17.20
CA LEU A 397 -5.54 13.02 16.78
C LEU A 397 -4.80 13.64 17.97
N LEU A 398 -5.52 14.15 18.99
CA LEU A 398 -4.91 14.83 20.14
C LEU A 398 -3.82 14.02 20.84
N PRO A 399 -3.99 12.69 21.08
CA PRO A 399 -2.92 11.90 21.69
C PRO A 399 -1.62 11.89 20.87
N MET A 400 -1.68 12.00 19.54
CA MET A 400 -0.48 12.11 18.71
C MET A 400 0.18 13.50 18.81
N PHE A 401 -0.60 14.56 18.98
CA PHE A 401 -0.07 15.90 19.26
C PHE A 401 0.61 15.94 20.64
N GLU A 402 -0.04 15.36 21.65
CA GLU A 402 0.49 15.25 23.01
C GLU A 402 1.82 14.47 23.04
N ASP A 403 1.92 13.34 22.32
CA ASP A 403 3.17 12.58 22.21
C ASP A 403 4.31 13.46 21.65
N LEU A 404 4.06 14.27 20.62
CA LEU A 404 5.09 15.15 20.06
C LEU A 404 5.48 16.28 21.02
N GLN A 405 4.53 16.85 21.77
CA GLN A 405 4.86 17.83 22.82
C GLN A 405 5.73 17.20 23.91
N VAL A 406 5.37 16.01 24.41
CA VAL A 406 6.15 15.28 25.42
C VAL A 406 7.54 14.97 24.89
N ALA A 407 7.66 14.42 23.67
CA ALA A 407 8.94 14.09 23.04
C ALA A 407 9.86 15.31 22.93
N ARG A 408 9.31 16.51 22.65
CA ARG A 408 10.09 17.74 22.60
C ARG A 408 10.67 18.15 23.95
N THR A 409 10.01 17.82 25.06
CA THR A 409 10.52 18.11 26.41
C THR A 409 11.59 17.10 26.86
N GLN A 410 11.59 15.90 26.29
CA GLN A 410 12.47 14.80 26.68
C GLN A 410 13.88 14.90 26.08
N SER A 411 14.07 15.60 24.97
CA SER A 411 15.39 15.71 24.32
C SER A 411 15.71 17.13 23.89
N ASN A 412 16.89 17.63 24.24
CA ASN A 412 17.41 18.92 23.76
C ASN A 412 18.36 18.77 22.55
N ASP A 413 18.51 17.56 22.01
CA ASP A 413 19.34 17.33 20.83
C ASP A 413 18.75 18.07 19.61
N PRO A 414 19.49 19.00 18.97
CA PRO A 414 19.02 19.73 17.79
C PRO A 414 18.56 18.84 16.64
N ALA A 415 19.18 17.66 16.45
CA ALA A 415 18.79 16.72 15.41
C ALA A 415 17.45 16.04 15.72
N VAL A 416 17.21 15.70 16.99
CA VAL A 416 15.92 15.16 17.46
C VAL A 416 14.83 16.22 17.31
N GLN A 417 15.09 17.46 17.75
CA GLN A 417 14.16 18.58 17.61
C GLN A 417 13.78 18.85 16.15
N ALA A 418 14.75 18.82 15.22
CA ALA A 418 14.49 19.02 13.80
C ALA A 418 13.55 17.95 13.20
N ARG A 419 13.67 16.69 13.62
CA ARG A 419 12.78 15.59 13.18
C ARG A 419 11.39 15.74 13.77
N LEU A 420 11.29 16.10 15.06
CA LEU A 420 10.01 16.37 15.72
C LEU A 420 9.26 17.52 15.03
N ILE A 421 9.96 18.57 14.59
CA ILE A 421 9.35 19.68 13.84
C ILE A 421 8.82 19.22 12.48
N ASP A 422 9.52 18.32 11.77
CA ASP A 422 8.99 17.75 10.53
C ASP A 422 7.72 16.91 10.79
N LEU A 423 7.67 16.15 11.88
CA LEU A 423 6.45 15.44 12.30
C LEU A 423 5.32 16.37 12.77
N MET A 424 5.64 17.52 13.36
CA MET A 424 4.66 18.56 13.68
C MET A 424 4.07 19.19 12.41
N ALA A 425 4.89 19.43 11.38
CA ALA A 425 4.40 19.87 10.07
C ALA A 425 3.46 18.83 9.44
N TYR A 426 3.78 17.54 9.61
CA TYR A 426 2.92 16.46 9.18
C TYR A 426 1.57 16.45 9.92
N LEU A 427 1.54 16.55 11.25
CA LEU A 427 0.26 16.60 11.99
C LEU A 427 -0.54 17.87 11.70
N ALA A 428 0.12 19.01 11.45
CA ALA A 428 -0.56 20.21 10.98
C ALA A 428 -1.26 19.97 9.62
N TYR A 429 -0.63 19.26 8.69
CA TYR A 429 -1.27 18.81 7.46
C TYR A 429 -2.46 17.88 7.71
N VAL A 430 -2.32 16.90 8.62
CA VAL A 430 -3.42 15.96 8.94
C VAL A 430 -4.62 16.70 9.53
N ALA A 431 -4.39 17.68 10.40
CA ALA A 431 -5.44 18.53 10.95
C ALA A 431 -6.12 19.40 9.89
N GLU A 432 -5.35 19.98 8.96
CA GLU A 432 -5.91 20.75 7.83
C GLU A 432 -6.70 19.85 6.87
N PHE A 433 -6.19 18.65 6.59
CA PHE A 433 -6.89 17.67 5.78
C PHE A 433 -8.23 17.29 6.40
N ARG A 434 -8.28 17.13 7.73
CA ARG A 434 -9.55 16.88 8.44
C ARG A 434 -10.57 17.99 8.16
N GLN A 435 -10.16 19.26 8.20
CA GLN A 435 -11.06 20.37 7.91
C GLN A 435 -11.60 20.32 6.48
N PHE A 436 -10.74 19.97 5.53
CA PHE A 436 -11.15 19.69 4.15
C PHE A 436 -12.11 18.50 4.05
N ASP A 437 -11.83 17.40 4.75
CA ASP A 437 -12.62 16.16 4.73
C ASP A 437 -14.03 16.37 5.32
N LEU A 438 -14.16 17.21 6.35
CA LEU A 438 -15.45 17.59 6.93
C LEU A 438 -16.35 18.35 5.95
N VAL A 439 -15.79 19.15 5.05
CA VAL A 439 -16.55 19.84 4.00
C VAL A 439 -16.85 18.88 2.86
N ARG A 440 -15.82 18.17 2.37
CA ARG A 440 -15.91 17.23 1.25
C ARG A 440 -16.90 16.08 1.51
N SER A 441 -17.04 15.63 2.76
CA SER A 441 -17.95 14.52 3.10
C SER A 441 -19.42 14.91 3.22
N ARG A 442 -19.73 16.21 3.38
CA ARG A 442 -21.12 16.70 3.53
C ARG A 442 -21.85 16.90 2.21
N SER A 443 -21.11 17.10 1.12
CA SER A 443 -21.68 17.36 -0.20
C SER A 443 -20.79 16.77 -1.30
N ALA A 444 -21.42 16.21 -2.33
CA ALA A 444 -20.72 15.82 -3.55
C ALA A 444 -20.38 17.03 -4.45
N ASP A 445 -21.01 18.19 -4.21
CA ASP A 445 -20.82 19.40 -5.00
C ASP A 445 -19.60 20.19 -4.52
N HIS A 446 -18.75 20.62 -5.46
CA HIS A 446 -17.58 21.47 -5.18
C HIS A 446 -17.96 22.97 -5.19
N GLY A 447 -18.62 23.42 -4.12
CA GLY A 447 -18.95 24.83 -3.92
C GLY A 447 -17.78 25.70 -3.43
N ASP A 448 -18.07 26.95 -3.06
CA ASP A 448 -17.06 27.90 -2.57
C ASP A 448 -16.36 27.40 -1.30
N GLU A 449 -17.11 26.86 -0.33
CA GLU A 449 -16.53 26.30 0.90
C GLU A 449 -15.55 25.14 0.63
N TYR A 450 -15.82 24.32 -0.39
CA TYR A 450 -14.91 23.26 -0.81
C TYR A 450 -13.59 23.85 -1.32
N TYR A 451 -13.67 24.84 -2.21
CA TYR A 451 -12.49 25.46 -2.79
C TYR A 451 -11.69 26.32 -1.79
N GLU A 452 -12.34 26.93 -0.80
CA GLU A 452 -11.66 27.58 0.33
C GLU A 452 -10.81 26.56 1.13
N ARG A 453 -11.36 25.36 1.39
CA ARG A 453 -10.61 24.28 2.04
C ARG A 453 -9.50 23.71 1.17
N VAL A 454 -9.71 23.58 -0.15
CA VAL A 454 -8.66 23.19 -1.09
C VAL A 454 -7.53 24.21 -1.08
N GLU A 455 -7.84 25.52 -1.10
CA GLU A 455 -6.83 26.58 -1.07
C GLU A 455 -5.95 26.47 0.18
N SER A 456 -6.58 26.37 1.35
CA SER A 456 -5.89 26.28 2.64
C SER A 456 -5.00 25.04 2.74
N LEU A 457 -5.56 23.86 2.43
CA LEU A 457 -4.85 22.58 2.45
C LEU A 457 -3.66 22.57 1.49
N MET A 458 -3.90 23.01 0.25
CA MET A 458 -2.86 23.03 -0.78
C MET A 458 -1.80 24.09 -0.53
N ASN A 459 -2.16 25.23 0.06
CA ASN A 459 -1.18 26.22 0.48
C ASN A 459 -0.26 25.68 1.58
N LEU A 460 -0.81 24.99 2.58
CA LEU A 460 0.00 24.36 3.60
C LEU A 460 0.94 23.32 2.98
N ALA A 461 0.43 22.41 2.16
CA ALA A 461 1.22 21.39 1.46
C ALA A 461 2.35 22.02 0.60
N TRP A 462 2.04 23.12 -0.10
CA TRP A 462 3.01 23.89 -0.87
C TRP A 462 4.12 24.49 0.00
N ARG A 463 3.76 25.11 1.13
CA ARG A 463 4.72 25.79 2.02
C ARG A 463 5.56 24.83 2.87
N ILE A 464 5.18 23.54 2.97
CA ILE A 464 6.00 22.50 3.64
C ILE A 464 6.70 21.53 2.68
N ARG A 465 6.57 21.71 1.35
CA ARG A 465 7.04 20.74 0.34
C ARG A 465 8.50 20.31 0.45
N HIS A 466 9.37 21.16 0.98
CA HIS A 466 10.81 20.88 1.17
C HIS A 466 11.13 20.03 2.40
N ARG A 467 10.13 19.71 3.23
CA ARG A 467 10.28 18.82 4.40
C ARG A 467 10.07 17.34 4.05
N ASP A 468 9.59 17.04 2.84
CA ASP A 468 9.32 15.68 2.35
C ASP A 468 8.32 14.87 3.20
N VAL A 469 7.50 15.53 4.02
CA VAL A 469 6.54 14.83 4.89
C VAL A 469 5.19 14.57 4.21
N VAL A 470 4.89 15.33 3.15
CA VAL A 470 3.68 15.25 2.34
C VAL A 470 4.04 15.40 0.86
N HIS A 471 3.52 14.53 0.01
CA HIS A 471 3.72 14.54 -1.43
C HIS A 471 2.78 15.56 -2.09
N TYR A 472 3.11 16.85 -1.96
CA TYR A 472 2.24 17.93 -2.45
C TYR A 472 1.90 17.80 -3.95
N TYR A 473 2.83 17.33 -4.80
CA TYR A 473 2.57 17.24 -6.25
C TYR A 473 1.52 16.16 -6.57
N ALA A 474 1.60 15.00 -5.93
CA ALA A 474 0.58 13.96 -6.06
C ALA A 474 -0.78 14.45 -5.54
N LEU A 475 -0.79 15.15 -4.40
CA LEU A 475 -2.00 15.75 -3.84
C LEU A 475 -2.62 16.79 -4.79
N ALA A 476 -1.80 17.66 -5.37
CA ALA A 476 -2.22 18.65 -6.35
C ALA A 476 -2.75 17.99 -7.63
N ARG A 477 -2.15 16.88 -8.10
CA ARG A 477 -2.69 16.13 -9.24
C ARG A 477 -4.09 15.58 -8.97
N ARG A 478 -4.40 15.30 -7.69
CA ARG A 478 -5.69 14.81 -7.26
C ARG A 478 -6.72 15.93 -7.12
N LEU A 479 -6.39 17.00 -6.40
CA LEU A 479 -7.33 18.08 -6.06
C LEU A 479 -7.37 19.22 -7.08
N CYS A 480 -6.26 19.46 -7.77
CA CYS A 480 -6.02 20.67 -8.55
C CYS A 480 -5.78 20.38 -10.05
N ASN A 481 -6.13 19.21 -10.56
CA ASN A 481 -5.92 18.90 -11.99
C ASN A 481 -7.20 19.07 -12.81
N ALA A 482 -8.06 18.06 -12.83
CA ALA A 482 -9.26 18.05 -13.68
C ALA A 482 -10.47 18.72 -13.01
N ALA A 483 -10.69 18.50 -11.71
CA ALA A 483 -11.87 18.99 -11.00
C ALA A 483 -12.05 20.53 -11.10
N PRO A 484 -11.03 21.37 -10.88
CA PRO A 484 -11.22 22.82 -10.99
C PRO A 484 -11.61 23.30 -12.38
N LEU A 485 -11.16 22.61 -13.43
CA LEU A 485 -11.55 22.94 -14.80
C LEU A 485 -13.01 22.56 -15.09
N GLN A 486 -13.50 21.47 -14.48
CA GLN A 486 -14.90 21.04 -14.59
C GLN A 486 -15.83 21.98 -13.82
N ASP A 487 -15.36 22.52 -12.70
CA ASP A 487 -16.14 23.38 -11.81
C ASP A 487 -16.03 24.88 -12.15
N ASN A 488 -15.43 25.24 -13.30
CA ASN A 488 -15.17 26.64 -13.71
C ASN A 488 -14.37 27.45 -12.67
N ARG A 489 -13.36 26.81 -12.05
CA ARG A 489 -12.38 27.39 -11.10
C ARG A 489 -10.94 27.20 -11.62
N PRO A 490 -10.61 27.66 -12.85
CA PRO A 490 -9.29 27.40 -13.46
C PRO A 490 -8.10 27.94 -12.65
N GLU A 491 -8.30 28.95 -11.81
CA GLU A 491 -7.31 29.54 -10.91
C GLU A 491 -6.76 28.58 -9.85
N PHE A 492 -7.46 27.47 -9.59
CA PHE A 492 -6.98 26.37 -8.74
C PHE A 492 -6.20 25.32 -9.53
N SER A 493 -6.25 25.32 -10.87
CA SER A 493 -5.63 24.28 -11.67
C SER A 493 -4.11 24.34 -11.60
N LEU A 494 -3.46 23.19 -11.42
CA LEU A 494 -2.01 23.00 -11.60
C LEU A 494 -1.46 23.50 -12.94
N THR A 495 -2.34 23.62 -13.95
CA THR A 495 -2.00 24.05 -15.30
C THR A 495 -2.45 25.49 -15.59
N TYR A 496 -2.80 26.26 -14.55
CA TYR A 496 -3.18 27.66 -14.65
C TYR A 496 -2.05 28.46 -15.33
N LYS A 497 -2.40 29.17 -16.41
CA LYS A 497 -1.43 29.88 -17.27
C LYS A 497 -1.24 31.36 -16.96
N PRO A 498 -2.26 32.12 -16.48
CA PRO A 498 -2.06 33.53 -16.14
C PRO A 498 -1.04 33.78 -15.01
N GLY A 499 -0.68 32.75 -14.25
CA GLY A 499 0.30 32.80 -13.18
C GLY A 499 0.33 31.50 -12.38
N PRO A 500 0.98 31.46 -11.21
CA PRO A 500 0.86 30.34 -10.30
C PRO A 500 -0.61 30.18 -9.83
N PRO A 501 -1.06 28.95 -9.54
CA PRO A 501 -2.37 28.71 -8.94
C PRO A 501 -2.54 29.47 -7.61
N VAL A 502 -3.78 29.78 -7.23
CA VAL A 502 -4.09 30.58 -6.02
C VAL A 502 -3.51 30.01 -4.73
N TRP A 503 -3.33 28.68 -4.65
CA TRP A 503 -2.76 28.00 -3.50
C TRP A 503 -1.22 28.00 -3.46
N GLN A 504 -0.52 28.32 -4.55
CA GLN A 504 0.96 28.38 -4.61
C GLN A 504 1.49 29.75 -4.17
N GLN A 505 1.23 30.12 -2.91
CA GLN A 505 1.57 31.42 -2.36
C GLN A 505 2.44 31.32 -1.11
N GLY A 506 3.33 32.30 -0.94
CA GLY A 506 4.18 32.45 0.23
C GLY A 506 5.45 31.58 0.23
N GLU A 507 6.37 31.96 1.11
CA GLU A 507 7.65 31.27 1.33
C GLU A 507 7.48 29.98 2.14
N PRO A 508 8.44 29.03 2.05
CA PRO A 508 8.45 27.84 2.90
C PRO A 508 8.34 28.19 4.39
N LEU A 509 7.57 27.41 5.15
CA LEU A 509 7.39 27.66 6.59
C LEU A 509 8.69 27.40 7.35
N SER A 510 9.11 28.41 8.12
CA SER A 510 10.15 28.26 9.13
C SER A 510 9.73 27.27 10.23
N ASP A 511 10.71 26.75 10.97
CA ASP A 511 10.47 25.84 12.11
C ASP A 511 9.60 26.48 13.20
N ALA A 512 9.71 27.80 13.39
CA ALA A 512 8.89 28.56 14.32
C ALA A 512 7.42 28.66 13.83
N GLU A 513 7.21 28.96 12.55
CA GLU A 513 5.86 28.99 11.97
C GLU A 513 5.20 27.61 11.98
N VAL A 514 5.96 26.54 11.72
CA VAL A 514 5.46 25.16 11.84
C VAL A 514 5.02 24.87 13.28
N SER A 515 5.87 25.21 14.25
CA SER A 515 5.54 25.00 15.67
C SER A 515 4.28 25.78 16.07
N ALA A 516 4.15 27.04 15.64
CA ALA A 516 2.96 27.86 15.90
C ALA A 516 1.68 27.27 15.27
N ARG A 517 1.76 26.77 14.03
CA ARG A 517 0.62 26.11 13.37
C ARG A 517 0.22 24.81 14.04
N PHE A 518 1.19 24.02 14.50
CA PHE A 518 0.93 22.82 15.26
C PHE A 518 0.17 23.12 16.56
N GLU A 519 0.62 24.11 17.33
CA GLU A 519 -0.05 24.52 18.57
C GLU A 519 -1.46 25.06 18.29
N GLN A 520 -1.64 25.84 17.21
CA GLN A 520 -2.98 26.28 16.80
C GLN A 520 -3.89 25.10 16.45
N ALA A 521 -3.41 24.14 15.66
CA ALA A 521 -4.17 22.95 15.29
C ALA A 521 -4.55 22.11 16.51
N MET A 522 -3.65 21.98 17.49
CA MET A 522 -3.93 21.31 18.76
C MET A 522 -5.02 22.05 19.55
N SER A 523 -4.91 23.37 19.67
CA SER A 523 -5.92 24.21 20.33
C SER A 523 -7.28 24.09 19.65
N ASP A 524 -7.32 24.08 18.32
CA ASP A 524 -8.56 23.94 17.55
C ASP A 524 -9.19 22.57 17.77
N LEU A 525 -8.39 21.50 17.81
CA LEU A 525 -8.87 20.15 18.12
C LEU A 525 -9.38 20.03 19.56
N GLN A 526 -8.76 20.71 20.53
CA GLN A 526 -9.24 20.74 21.93
C GLN A 526 -10.54 21.53 22.08
N ALA A 527 -10.71 22.58 21.28
CA ALA A 527 -11.92 23.40 21.27
C ALA A 527 -13.05 22.77 20.43
N ASP A 528 -12.72 21.80 19.57
CA ASP A 528 -13.69 21.06 18.77
C ASP A 528 -14.58 20.24 19.71
N GLY A 529 -15.81 20.71 19.85
CA GLY A 529 -16.83 20.12 20.72
C GLY A 529 -17.34 18.76 20.23
N ASP A 530 -16.64 18.07 19.31
CA ASP A 530 -16.87 16.67 18.94
C ASP A 530 -16.96 15.86 20.23
N PRO A 531 -18.18 15.52 20.69
CA PRO A 531 -18.28 14.75 21.90
C PRO A 531 -17.69 13.40 21.52
N THR A 532 -16.60 13.03 22.17
CA THR A 532 -16.16 11.64 22.16
C THR A 532 -17.25 10.86 22.87
N VAL A 533 -18.30 10.48 22.13
CA VAL A 533 -19.34 9.68 22.71
C VAL A 533 -18.82 8.27 22.70
N HIS A 534 -18.17 7.94 23.81
CA HIS A 534 -17.93 6.54 24.16
C HIS A 534 -19.24 5.78 24.00
N PHE A 535 -19.16 4.52 23.60
CA PHE A 535 -20.29 3.62 23.53
C PHE A 535 -21.19 3.82 24.77
N SER A 536 -22.38 4.40 24.55
CA SER A 536 -23.33 4.67 25.61
C SER A 536 -24.28 3.48 25.71
N ARG A 537 -24.56 3.04 26.94
CA ARG A 537 -25.60 2.03 27.18
C ARG A 537 -27.02 2.61 27.07
N TYR A 538 -27.12 3.93 26.99
CA TYR A 538 -28.36 4.67 26.73
C TYR A 538 -28.36 5.06 25.25
N LEU A 539 -28.93 4.17 24.46
CA LEU A 539 -29.00 4.27 23.01
C LEU A 539 -30.43 4.68 22.63
N ASP A 540 -30.55 5.62 21.70
CA ASP A 540 -31.83 5.90 21.05
C ASP A 540 -31.84 5.17 19.70
N PRO A 541 -32.98 4.57 19.30
CA PRO A 541 -33.12 4.03 17.96
C PRO A 541 -33.07 5.17 16.94
N VAL A 542 -32.25 5.02 15.89
CA VAL A 542 -32.20 5.99 14.80
C VAL A 542 -33.43 5.82 13.90
N ARG A 543 -34.11 6.92 13.56
CA ARG A 543 -34.97 6.97 12.36
C ARG A 543 -34.17 7.65 11.26
N VAL A 544 -33.66 6.86 10.30
CA VAL A 544 -33.07 7.40 9.08
C VAL A 544 -34.22 7.79 8.15
N GLY A 545 -34.24 9.03 7.65
CA GLY A 545 -35.27 9.49 6.71
C GLY A 545 -34.90 9.19 5.26
N GLY A 546 -35.89 8.85 4.42
CA GLY A 546 -35.74 8.58 2.99
C GLY A 546 -36.61 7.39 2.55
N GLU A 547 -37.02 7.32 1.28
CA GLU A 547 -37.83 6.18 0.77
C GLU A 547 -37.05 4.85 0.73
N ASP A 548 -35.72 4.92 0.64
CA ASP A 548 -34.80 3.76 0.70
C ASP A 548 -34.36 3.41 2.13
N ALA A 549 -34.50 4.35 3.06
CA ALA A 549 -34.25 4.15 4.46
C ALA A 549 -35.53 3.66 5.11
N GLY A 550 -35.71 2.34 5.13
CA GLY A 550 -36.81 1.74 5.86
C GLY A 550 -36.93 2.28 7.29
N PRO A 551 -38.15 2.38 7.87
CA PRO A 551 -38.27 2.62 9.30
C PRO A 551 -37.34 1.67 10.05
N SER A 552 -36.79 2.07 11.20
CA SER A 552 -36.03 1.18 12.11
C SER A 552 -36.83 -0.04 12.60
N GLN A 553 -38.03 -0.24 12.06
CA GLN A 553 -38.76 -1.48 11.97
C GLN A 553 -38.93 -1.85 10.48
N ILE A 554 -38.01 -2.59 9.85
CA ILE A 554 -38.39 -3.37 8.67
C ILE A 554 -38.23 -4.85 8.97
N HIS A 555 -39.39 -5.51 8.87
CA HIS A 555 -39.65 -6.92 8.69
C HIS A 555 -38.48 -7.70 8.08
N ALA A 556 -38.01 -8.70 8.82
CA ALA A 556 -37.53 -9.91 8.17
C ALA A 556 -38.64 -10.39 7.23
N THR A 557 -38.41 -10.35 5.91
CA THR A 557 -39.23 -11.19 5.05
C THR A 557 -38.86 -12.63 5.37
N PRO A 558 -39.81 -13.57 5.45
CA PRO A 558 -39.59 -14.93 6.00
C PRO A 558 -38.67 -15.85 5.19
N ARG A 559 -37.68 -15.33 4.44
CA ARG A 559 -36.86 -16.12 3.51
C ARG A 559 -35.36 -16.15 3.74
N ASP A 560 -34.78 -15.39 4.67
CA ASP A 560 -33.36 -15.58 5.06
C ASP A 560 -33.21 -15.49 6.59
N GLU A 561 -33.07 -16.65 7.26
CA GLU A 561 -33.18 -16.81 8.72
C GLU A 561 -31.94 -16.38 9.55
N ALA A 562 -30.95 -15.70 8.97
CA ALA A 562 -29.84 -15.16 9.77
C ALA A 562 -29.04 -14.05 9.08
N ALA A 563 -28.60 -13.04 9.85
CA ALA A 563 -27.64 -12.05 9.37
C ALA A 563 -26.24 -12.68 9.27
N VAL A 564 -25.54 -12.45 8.15
CA VAL A 564 -24.17 -12.93 7.94
C VAL A 564 -23.22 -11.74 7.89
N SER A 565 -22.23 -11.76 8.79
CA SER A 565 -21.30 -10.66 9.00
C SER A 565 -19.87 -11.19 9.05
N ARG A 566 -18.99 -10.63 8.22
CA ARG A 566 -17.56 -10.94 8.21
C ARG A 566 -16.79 -9.87 8.97
N PHE A 567 -16.10 -10.26 10.03
CA PHE A 567 -15.30 -9.39 10.87
C PHE A 567 -13.80 -9.57 10.59
N ARG A 568 -13.05 -8.47 10.69
CA ARG A 568 -11.58 -8.45 10.63
C ARG A 568 -11.03 -7.91 11.95
N SER A 569 -9.98 -8.54 12.47
CA SER A 569 -9.32 -8.15 13.72
C SER A 569 -10.16 -8.30 15.00
N GLY A 570 -11.22 -9.11 14.95
CA GLY A 570 -12.04 -9.44 16.12
C GLY A 570 -13.38 -8.69 16.22
N LEU A 571 -14.07 -8.96 17.31
CA LEU A 571 -15.35 -8.37 17.71
C LEU A 571 -15.38 -8.18 19.22
N LEU A 572 -15.81 -7.00 19.65
CA LEU A 572 -16.29 -6.78 21.00
C LEU A 572 -17.78 -6.49 20.95
N GLY A 573 -18.56 -7.23 21.70
CA GLY A 573 -20.01 -7.05 21.75
C GLY A 573 -20.63 -7.53 23.04
N TYR A 574 -21.96 -7.64 23.03
CA TYR A 574 -22.76 -8.01 24.18
C TYR A 574 -23.95 -8.87 23.77
N LEU A 575 -24.23 -9.92 24.54
CA LEU A 575 -25.51 -10.63 24.51
C LEU A 575 -26.41 -10.05 25.59
N VAL A 576 -27.62 -9.62 25.22
CA VAL A 576 -28.53 -8.87 26.12
C VAL A 576 -29.91 -9.55 26.19
N PRO A 577 -30.03 -10.75 26.78
CA PRO A 577 -31.31 -11.42 26.90
C PRO A 577 -32.25 -10.74 27.90
N ALA A 578 -33.55 -10.79 27.64
CA ALA A 578 -34.59 -10.31 28.57
C ALA A 578 -34.90 -11.29 29.72
N GLY A 579 -34.26 -12.47 29.74
CA GLY A 579 -34.49 -13.56 30.67
C GLY A 579 -33.42 -14.63 30.53
N ALA A 580 -33.66 -15.83 31.06
CA ALA A 580 -32.80 -16.97 30.75
C ALA A 580 -32.95 -17.34 29.25
N LEU A 581 -31.84 -17.52 28.55
CA LEU A 581 -31.80 -17.78 27.11
C LEU A 581 -30.56 -18.62 26.75
N THR A 582 -30.67 -19.51 25.78
CA THR A 582 -29.48 -20.07 25.10
C THR A 582 -29.23 -19.24 23.84
N ALA A 583 -28.17 -18.43 23.85
CA ALA A 583 -27.77 -17.68 22.67
C ALA A 583 -27.15 -18.63 21.64
N ARG A 584 -27.59 -18.55 20.39
CA ARG A 584 -27.10 -19.39 19.30
C ARG A 584 -26.34 -18.54 18.31
N LEU A 585 -25.11 -18.93 17.98
CA LEU A 585 -24.30 -18.29 16.95
C LEU A 585 -23.72 -19.37 16.04
N GLU A 586 -23.34 -18.97 14.84
CA GLU A 586 -22.59 -19.83 13.93
C GLU A 586 -21.32 -19.09 13.51
N ILE A 587 -20.14 -19.70 13.73
CA ILE A 587 -18.84 -19.07 13.44
C ILE A 587 -18.02 -19.87 12.44
N SER A 588 -17.40 -19.19 11.47
CA SER A 588 -16.47 -19.78 10.53
C SER A 588 -15.17 -18.96 10.50
N PRO A 589 -14.09 -19.44 11.15
CA PRO A 589 -12.78 -18.79 11.10
C PRO A 589 -12.23 -18.78 9.67
N THR A 590 -11.66 -17.66 9.24
CA THR A 590 -11.22 -17.49 7.83
C THR A 590 -9.84 -18.09 7.54
N SER A 591 -8.94 -18.17 8.52
CA SER A 591 -7.58 -18.69 8.30
C SER A 591 -6.90 -19.16 9.59
N LYS A 592 -6.90 -18.33 10.64
CA LYS A 592 -6.38 -18.68 11.97
C LYS A 592 -7.51 -19.18 12.88
N PRO A 593 -7.19 -19.96 13.94
CA PRO A 593 -8.15 -20.25 14.99
C PRO A 593 -8.71 -18.96 15.59
N VAL A 594 -9.97 -19.00 15.98
CA VAL A 594 -10.71 -17.88 16.55
C VAL A 594 -11.28 -18.32 17.88
N THR A 595 -11.03 -17.53 18.92
CA THR A 595 -11.54 -17.78 20.27
C THR A 595 -12.74 -16.89 20.51
N ILE A 596 -13.83 -17.49 21.01
CA ILE A 596 -14.98 -16.77 21.56
C ILE A 596 -14.91 -16.86 23.08
N GLN A 597 -14.96 -15.71 23.75
CA GLN A 597 -15.11 -15.60 25.19
C GLN A 597 -16.39 -14.83 25.52
N VAL A 598 -17.16 -15.32 26.49
CA VAL A 598 -18.34 -14.63 27.02
C VAL A 598 -18.20 -14.47 28.52
N PHE A 599 -18.37 -13.24 29.00
CA PHE A 599 -18.20 -12.87 30.39
C PHE A 599 -19.53 -12.45 31.01
N TYR A 600 -19.82 -13.00 32.19
CA TYR A 600 -20.80 -12.44 33.12
C TYR A 600 -20.03 -11.58 34.12
N ARG A 601 -20.16 -10.25 34.01
CA ARG A 601 -19.26 -9.30 34.70
C ARG A 601 -17.81 -9.54 34.27
N ASP A 602 -16.94 -9.97 35.19
CA ASP A 602 -15.53 -10.27 34.92
C ASP A 602 -15.27 -11.79 34.85
N ASP A 603 -16.29 -12.63 35.11
CA ASP A 603 -16.17 -14.08 35.09
C ASP A 603 -16.45 -14.62 33.69
N ALA A 604 -15.49 -15.33 33.08
CA ALA A 604 -15.71 -16.04 31.83
C ALA A 604 -16.67 -17.22 32.06
N ILE A 605 -17.86 -17.15 31.46
CA ILE A 605 -18.88 -18.22 31.51
C ILE A 605 -18.84 -19.12 30.28
N PHE A 606 -18.14 -18.70 29.24
CA PHE A 606 -17.94 -19.45 28.01
C PHE A 606 -16.58 -19.09 27.42
N GLU A 607 -15.79 -20.09 27.03
CA GLU A 607 -14.56 -19.91 26.27
C GLU A 607 -14.37 -21.11 25.34
N GLN A 608 -14.24 -20.85 24.05
CA GLN A 608 -14.01 -21.91 23.07
C GLN A 608 -13.24 -21.41 21.86
N GLU A 609 -12.24 -22.20 21.44
CA GLU A 609 -11.48 -21.99 20.20
C GLU A 609 -12.09 -22.79 19.05
N TYR A 610 -12.23 -22.14 17.90
CA TYR A 610 -12.71 -22.72 16.65
C TYR A 610 -11.62 -22.62 15.59
N ARG A 611 -11.35 -23.72 14.88
CA ARG A 611 -10.38 -23.76 13.78
C ARG A 611 -11.07 -23.59 12.43
N ALA A 612 -10.33 -23.07 11.44
CA ALA A 612 -10.85 -22.89 10.08
C ALA A 612 -11.36 -24.22 9.51
N ALA A 613 -12.52 -24.18 8.86
CA ALA A 613 -13.18 -25.33 8.24
C ALA A 613 -14.10 -24.85 7.10
N ASP A 614 -14.42 -25.73 6.14
CA ASP A 614 -15.36 -25.45 5.04
C ASP A 614 -16.84 -25.42 5.49
N ARG A 615 -17.09 -25.10 6.76
CA ARG A 615 -18.42 -25.01 7.36
C ARG A 615 -18.46 -23.98 8.50
N PHE A 616 -19.67 -23.63 8.92
CA PHE A 616 -19.88 -22.93 10.18
C PHE A 616 -19.85 -23.93 11.36
N HIS A 617 -19.26 -23.50 12.46
CA HIS A 617 -19.34 -24.18 13.74
C HIS A 617 -20.52 -23.61 14.54
N PRO A 618 -21.47 -24.45 15.00
CA PRO A 618 -22.52 -23.99 15.89
C PRO A 618 -21.92 -23.66 17.27
N VAL A 619 -22.43 -22.58 17.86
CA VAL A 619 -22.02 -22.06 19.16
C VAL A 619 -23.30 -21.86 19.98
N GLU A 620 -23.41 -22.56 21.10
CA GLU A 620 -24.53 -22.41 22.03
C GLU A 620 -23.99 -21.93 23.38
N ILE A 621 -24.49 -20.79 23.86
CA ILE A 621 -24.04 -20.15 25.09
C ILE A 621 -25.25 -20.02 26.02
N GLU A 622 -25.19 -20.66 27.18
CA GLU A 622 -26.24 -20.55 28.20
C GLU A 622 -26.14 -19.22 28.94
N LEU A 623 -27.19 -18.42 28.87
CA LEU A 623 -27.32 -17.14 29.56
C LEU A 623 -28.37 -17.30 30.68
N PRO A 624 -27.96 -17.42 31.96
CA PRO A 624 -28.83 -17.89 33.04
C PRO A 624 -29.93 -16.91 33.46
N ARG A 625 -29.81 -15.62 33.11
CA ARG A 625 -30.76 -14.57 33.52
C ARG A 625 -30.65 -13.35 32.61
N ALA A 626 -31.62 -12.44 32.75
CA ALA A 626 -31.55 -11.10 32.17
C ALA A 626 -30.32 -10.35 32.69
N PHE A 627 -29.33 -10.15 31.83
CA PHE A 627 -28.09 -9.43 32.12
C PHE A 627 -27.37 -9.07 30.82
N GLU A 628 -26.35 -8.22 30.91
CA GLU A 628 -25.46 -7.89 29.80
C GLU A 628 -24.21 -8.76 29.87
N TYR A 629 -24.04 -9.66 28.91
CA TYR A 629 -22.89 -10.56 28.85
C TYR A 629 -21.90 -10.07 27.80
N ARG A 630 -20.66 -9.72 28.21
CA ARG A 630 -19.63 -9.22 27.28
C ARG A 630 -19.13 -10.36 26.41
N VAL A 631 -19.10 -10.16 25.10
CA VAL A 631 -18.60 -11.12 24.11
C VAL A 631 -17.33 -10.57 23.49
N GLU A 632 -16.27 -11.34 23.55
CA GLU A 632 -15.00 -11.05 22.90
C GLU A 632 -14.68 -12.16 21.91
N ILE A 633 -14.48 -11.81 20.65
CA ILE A 633 -14.05 -12.73 19.61
C ILE A 633 -12.76 -12.20 19.00
N SER A 634 -11.69 -12.99 19.06
CA SER A 634 -10.39 -12.57 18.53
C SER A 634 -10.07 -13.25 17.21
N GLY A 635 -9.69 -12.48 16.19
CA GLY A 635 -9.27 -12.96 14.86
C GLY A 635 -10.25 -12.61 13.73
N ASP A 636 -10.04 -13.25 12.56
CA ASP A 636 -10.83 -12.99 11.35
C ASP A 636 -11.83 -14.13 11.12
N PHE A 637 -13.13 -13.80 11.12
CA PHE A 637 -14.20 -14.80 11.04
C PHE A 637 -15.44 -14.29 10.32
N THR A 638 -16.25 -15.24 9.87
CA THR A 638 -17.64 -14.99 9.48
C THR A 638 -18.54 -15.45 10.62
N LEU A 639 -19.44 -14.58 11.04
CA LEU A 639 -20.44 -14.82 12.06
C LEU A 639 -21.82 -14.84 11.40
N ARG A 640 -22.62 -15.83 11.75
CA ARG A 640 -24.04 -15.87 11.44
C ARG A 640 -24.82 -15.80 12.75
N VAL A 641 -25.74 -14.85 12.82
CA VAL A 641 -26.53 -14.52 14.02
C VAL A 641 -28.01 -14.76 13.70
N PRO A 642 -28.65 -15.75 14.33
CA PRO A 642 -30.09 -15.95 14.26
C PRO A 642 -30.87 -14.74 14.79
N ALA A 643 -32.06 -14.50 14.24
CA ALA A 643 -32.88 -13.31 14.57
C ALA A 643 -33.33 -13.24 16.04
N ASP A 644 -33.36 -14.37 16.75
CA ASP A 644 -33.73 -14.46 18.17
C ASP A 644 -32.55 -14.29 19.12
N THR A 645 -31.32 -14.19 18.61
CA THR A 645 -30.12 -14.03 19.41
C THR A 645 -29.82 -12.54 19.64
N PRO A 646 -29.88 -12.03 20.88
CA PRO A 646 -29.80 -10.60 21.19
C PRO A 646 -28.34 -10.11 21.22
N LEU A 647 -27.61 -10.29 20.12
CA LEU A 647 -26.23 -9.84 19.98
C LEU A 647 -26.17 -8.40 19.48
N ILE A 648 -25.49 -7.55 20.23
CA ILE A 648 -25.06 -6.22 19.80
C ILE A 648 -23.53 -6.18 19.78
N PHE A 649 -22.94 -5.32 18.97
CA PHE A 649 -21.49 -5.14 18.96
C PHE A 649 -21.09 -3.67 18.94
N GLU A 650 -19.93 -3.39 19.52
CA GLU A 650 -19.36 -2.05 19.55
C GLU A 650 -18.68 -1.76 18.21
N ALA A 651 -19.07 -0.65 17.60
CA ALA A 651 -18.30 0.01 16.55
C ALA A 651 -18.09 1.46 17.01
N SER A 652 -16.88 1.77 17.44
CA SER A 652 -16.54 3.11 17.92
C SER A 652 -15.29 3.65 17.24
N VAL A 653 -15.04 4.95 17.42
CA VAL A 653 -13.88 5.65 16.86
C VAL A 653 -12.57 5.03 17.36
N VAL A 654 -12.55 4.58 18.62
CA VAL A 654 -11.39 3.95 19.27
C VAL A 654 -11.30 2.44 19.00
N ARG A 655 -12.42 1.82 18.59
CA ARG A 655 -12.52 0.39 18.24
C ARG A 655 -13.41 0.23 17.01
N PRO A 656 -12.89 0.54 15.80
CA PRO A 656 -13.67 0.43 14.58
C PRO A 656 -14.01 -1.04 14.31
N ALA A 657 -15.26 -1.33 13.99
CA ALA A 657 -15.69 -2.65 13.54
C ALA A 657 -15.45 -2.76 12.02
N TRP A 658 -14.41 -3.48 11.61
CA TRP A 658 -14.13 -3.75 10.19
C TRP A 658 -15.01 -4.89 9.67
N ILE A 659 -16.26 -4.56 9.35
CA ILE A 659 -17.31 -5.52 9.00
C ILE A 659 -17.67 -5.46 7.51
N SER A 660 -17.96 -6.62 6.92
CA SER A 660 -18.68 -6.74 5.65
C SER A 660 -19.93 -7.58 5.90
N TYR A 661 -21.12 -7.06 5.60
CA TYR A 661 -22.37 -7.69 6.03
C TYR A 661 -23.36 -7.92 4.88
N SER A 662 -24.22 -8.92 5.06
CA SER A 662 -25.42 -9.15 4.25
C SER A 662 -26.62 -9.40 5.17
N GLY A 663 -27.62 -8.51 5.12
CA GLY A 663 -28.84 -8.57 5.93
C GLY A 663 -29.17 -7.27 6.69
N PRO A 664 -30.36 -7.14 7.28
CA PRO A 664 -30.76 -5.97 8.04
C PRO A 664 -29.97 -5.88 9.36
N HIS A 665 -29.39 -4.71 9.64
CA HIS A 665 -28.80 -4.37 10.94
C HIS A 665 -29.58 -3.22 11.58
N TYR A 666 -29.70 -3.26 12.91
CA TYR A 666 -30.20 -2.15 13.69
C TYR A 666 -29.02 -1.32 14.17
N PHE A 667 -28.98 -0.06 13.76
CA PHE A 667 -27.97 0.89 14.23
C PHE A 667 -28.53 1.69 15.40
N TYR A 668 -27.76 1.70 16.47
CA TYR A 668 -28.03 2.47 17.66
C TYR A 668 -27.00 3.57 17.75
N VAL A 669 -27.45 4.79 18.03
CA VAL A 669 -26.56 5.92 18.28
C VAL A 669 -26.71 6.37 19.72
N PRO A 670 -25.68 6.99 20.30
CA PRO A 670 -25.82 7.59 21.61
C PRO A 670 -26.97 8.60 21.65
N LYS A 671 -27.69 8.59 22.78
CA LYS A 671 -28.76 9.56 23.03
C LYS A 671 -28.27 11.00 22.83
N GLY A 672 -28.96 11.75 21.96
CA GLY A 672 -28.61 13.14 21.61
C GLY A 672 -27.80 13.31 20.32
N THR A 673 -27.49 12.24 19.59
CA THR A 673 -26.94 12.33 18.23
C THR A 673 -27.87 13.13 17.32
N ARG A 674 -27.34 14.19 16.71
CA ARG A 674 -28.08 15.10 15.81
C ARG A 674 -27.90 14.79 14.32
N GLU A 675 -26.78 14.15 13.97
CA GLU A 675 -26.39 13.87 12.60
C GLU A 675 -25.67 12.51 12.56
N LEU A 676 -25.95 11.71 11.53
CA LEU A 676 -25.31 10.44 11.25
C LEU A 676 -24.87 10.45 9.78
N ILE A 677 -23.57 10.38 9.54
CA ILE A 677 -22.99 10.27 8.20
C ILE A 677 -22.63 8.79 7.99
N VAL A 678 -23.27 8.17 7.01
CA VAL A 678 -23.01 6.79 6.57
C VAL A 678 -22.42 6.89 5.17
N ASP A 679 -21.14 6.55 5.03
CA ASP A 679 -20.40 6.52 3.75
C ASP A 679 -20.44 5.11 3.14
#